data_AF-A0AAP2UFQ4-F1
#
_entry.id   AF-A0AAP2UFQ4-F1
#
_cell.length_a   1.000
_cell.length_b   1.000
_cell.length_c   1.000
_cell.angle_alpha   90.00
_cell.angle_beta   90.00
_cell.angle_gamma   90.00
#
_symmetry.space_group_name_H-M   'P 1'
#
loop_
_entity.id
_entity.type
_entity.pdbx_description
1 polymer ?
#
loop_
_entity_poly.entity_id
_entity_poly.type
_entity_poly.pdbx_seq_one_letter_code
_entity_poly.pdbx_strand_id
1 'polypeptide(L)'
;MKGKVSKNKFLKVVLPALLVVAIICQAVGFQAVLAKGNVATTSSDSISNLTDQQLQALTNPILQSYKADSSHKVWKMTNDSRLAVLANQTNIENARLQEVVKLVNSEFVEKEIISSPLAMVYAQEKDVSYGDILIDIDQTSSITSSSNSKEAYKITIGENGVRLTGASENAIMHGLRTIQNLIITNDGLVYGEIVDYPNVAERRVHVDCARKYISKDWFIRQIREMSYMKMNALQIHFSENMGFRIECETDPSIVSDQYLTKTEVREILAEAKKYGINVIPSFDSPGHVDQILKAHPEYGQVNTSGNHYKSGLDVTNPEAIAYIRSLYDEYMDLFEGCTDFHIGGDEYMEFDRAPFTTEYKSVLNSYAVKKYGQGYIWKDVITGYINDLAEYVHNRGFTPRIWNDGVYYGENSYEGAQKIKMHDYIGIDFWSQMSWNSSIANLQTFINKGHDTIYNINASFFYYVLRNSKPTDGREQHSFDNLNADRKIYNEWSPGKFQGNPAVNDGSDFIKGASLAIWCDNPNLCSEDVITEDIADELRALASKSWNTSSNSITDFDSFQENYTKLGNVAGFEKGSTLPDVGEFLTAGDLGKITIRFVDENNQELKHEVTKYGTVGEKFEFSADPIYGYRVIDNKPITGTYTKEGAVYVFTYELYTDKAALNNEVTNALKEKDYINETFSEYKTALIAAKAINDKTDATQAEVDEVYDELIEAKAKAVKIEYYSLYVQSTYPLKQDDYVGGYEAYKQAVDAGKALLSSDTLNAETAKGAYEAIKTAKSNLVKPDGNTPSITATDNYYEKNQWYPTKEYSYEKMLDNDLNTKCWFGQEQAADKEFKFTFPTAVNMTSVQVIQPSNVGPDALKGADIEVSLDGEKWTKVGSITENDLDYTATFEKTAVKYVRVRLTVAKPGYWYQVSEVKFAYEQPQEDNTLRDMINEAEELDISGKSSVLVSNMVDALIAGQKEYVKGTTDTTTVETNLRNAIDALKNAADTTDLSRLIEEVQKLNEADYTVDSWNDLKTSYNKALKVLENKTATQEQVDKAYDDLDKAIKGLIDAPIAADKTELLKIMETTKELVEKDYTPESWKVLKDALDEANKVVADDKVTQEQVNKAYDDLDKAIKGLIDAPIAADKTELLKIMETTKELVEKDYTP
;
A
#
# COMPACT_ATOMS: atom_id res chain seq x y z
N MET A 1 -55.47 -37.82 19.26
CA MET A 1 -56.71 -37.39 19.94
C MET A 1 -56.86 -35.88 19.77
N LYS A 2 -58.05 -35.45 19.33
CA LYS A 2 -58.70 -34.10 19.33
C LYS A 2 -57.80 -32.86 19.57
N GLY A 3 -57.77 -31.81 18.74
CA GLY A 3 -58.58 -31.47 17.57
C GLY A 3 -58.27 -30.05 17.05
N LYS A 4 -58.89 -29.76 15.89
CA LYS A 4 -59.04 -28.48 15.17
C LYS A 4 -59.31 -27.28 16.10
N VAL A 5 -58.95 -26.04 15.76
CA VAL A 5 -59.74 -25.03 15.00
C VAL A 5 -58.83 -23.78 14.83
N SER A 6 -58.49 -23.27 13.63
CA SER A 6 -59.25 -22.50 12.62
C SER A 6 -59.67 -21.05 12.98
N LYS A 7 -59.00 -20.08 12.31
CA LYS A 7 -59.50 -18.83 11.67
C LYS A 7 -60.00 -17.64 12.53
N ASN A 8 -59.33 -16.47 12.40
CA ASN A 8 -59.73 -15.26 11.63
C ASN A 8 -59.02 -13.98 12.15
N LYS A 9 -58.23 -13.29 11.30
CA LYS A 9 -58.43 -11.97 10.62
C LYS A 9 -58.40 -10.74 11.57
N PHE A 10 -57.51 -9.75 11.41
CA PHE A 10 -57.46 -8.77 10.30
C PHE A 10 -56.10 -8.00 10.19
N LEU A 11 -55.66 -7.80 8.93
CA LEU A 11 -54.81 -6.79 8.25
C LEU A 11 -53.59 -6.03 8.85
N LYS A 12 -52.56 -6.02 7.97
CA LYS A 12 -51.64 -4.93 7.51
C LYS A 12 -50.23 -4.76 8.15
N VAL A 13 -49.25 -5.26 7.38
CA VAL A 13 -47.93 -4.71 6.98
C VAL A 13 -47.08 -3.98 8.05
N VAL A 14 -45.93 -4.56 8.41
CA VAL A 14 -44.55 -3.99 8.40
C VAL A 14 -43.55 -5.09 8.86
N LEU A 15 -42.44 -5.26 8.12
CA LEU A 15 -41.11 -5.88 8.37
C LEU A 15 -40.95 -7.18 9.23
N PRO A 16 -39.95 -8.01 8.89
CA PRO A 16 -38.96 -8.31 9.91
C PRO A 16 -37.52 -8.06 9.43
N ALA A 17 -36.88 -7.09 10.10
CA ALA A 17 -35.45 -7.10 10.32
C ALA A 17 -35.15 -8.22 11.34
N LEU A 18 -34.56 -9.32 10.87
CA LEU A 18 -33.85 -10.31 11.67
C LEU A 18 -33.18 -11.34 10.74
N LEU A 19 -32.21 -10.86 9.96
CA LEU A 19 -31.16 -11.69 9.36
C LEU A 19 -29.93 -10.83 9.03
N VAL A 20 -29.44 -10.05 9.99
CA VAL A 20 -28.16 -9.29 9.88
C VAL A 20 -27.46 -9.32 11.24
N VAL A 21 -27.01 -10.50 11.70
CA VAL A 21 -26.00 -10.63 12.79
C VAL A 21 -25.09 -11.86 12.57
N ALA A 22 -24.98 -12.37 11.35
CA ALA A 22 -24.15 -13.57 11.08
C ALA A 22 -23.15 -13.39 9.91
N ILE A 23 -22.91 -12.17 9.43
CA ILE A 23 -21.96 -11.88 8.33
C ILE A 23 -20.96 -10.77 8.74
N ILE A 24 -20.62 -10.65 10.03
CA ILE A 24 -19.61 -9.66 10.50
C ILE A 24 -18.42 -10.31 11.24
N CYS A 25 -18.38 -11.65 11.38
CA CYS A 25 -17.25 -12.33 12.05
C CYS A 25 -16.42 -13.26 11.15
N GLN A 26 -16.45 -13.09 9.83
CA GLN A 26 -15.59 -13.88 8.90
C GLN A 26 -14.76 -13.02 7.93
N ALA A 27 -14.70 -11.70 8.11
CA ALA A 27 -13.97 -10.79 7.21
C ALA A 27 -12.58 -10.34 7.74
N VAL A 28 -12.05 -10.97 8.80
CA VAL A 28 -10.72 -10.63 9.38
C VAL A 28 -9.67 -11.71 9.10
N GLY A 29 -9.98 -12.73 8.29
CA GLY A 29 -9.11 -13.90 8.05
C GLY A 29 -8.71 -14.12 6.59
N PHE A 30 -8.91 -13.16 5.70
CA PHE A 30 -8.61 -13.32 4.27
C PHE A 30 -8.03 -12.02 3.66
N GLN A 31 -6.91 -11.55 4.20
CA GLN A 31 -6.05 -10.57 3.52
C GLN A 31 -4.67 -11.13 3.13
N ALA A 32 -4.40 -12.43 3.39
CA ALA A 32 -3.09 -13.05 3.08
C ALA A 32 -3.00 -13.79 1.73
N VAL A 33 -3.99 -13.70 0.82
CA VAL A 33 -3.99 -14.52 -0.43
C VAL A 33 -4.29 -13.73 -1.72
N LEU A 34 -4.41 -12.40 -1.70
CA LEU A 34 -4.67 -11.59 -2.91
C LEU A 34 -3.48 -10.72 -3.38
N ALA A 35 -2.25 -11.13 -3.09
CA ALA A 35 -1.03 -10.58 -3.71
C ALA A 35 -0.47 -11.48 -4.83
N LYS A 36 -1.34 -12.18 -5.58
CA LYS A 36 -0.94 -12.95 -6.77
C LYS A 36 -1.70 -12.44 -7.98
N GLY A 37 -1.11 -11.45 -8.66
CA GLY A 37 -1.62 -10.92 -9.93
C GLY A 37 -1.90 -9.43 -9.90
N ASN A 38 -0.86 -8.61 -9.71
CA ASN A 38 -0.71 -7.28 -10.28
C ASN A 38 0.65 -6.71 -9.84
N VAL A 39 1.72 -7.21 -10.45
CA VAL A 39 2.92 -6.37 -10.60
C VAL A 39 2.55 -5.40 -11.71
N ALA A 40 2.17 -4.18 -11.35
CA ALA A 40 2.06 -3.10 -12.30
C ALA A 40 3.45 -2.90 -12.91
N THR A 41 3.62 -3.33 -14.16
CA THR A 41 4.78 -2.96 -14.99
C THR A 41 4.71 -1.47 -15.21
N THR A 42 5.37 -0.71 -14.33
CA THR A 42 5.66 0.70 -14.57
C THR A 42 6.55 0.76 -15.81
N SER A 43 6.18 1.62 -16.77
CA SER A 43 6.93 1.83 -17.99
C SER A 43 8.39 2.18 -17.67
N SER A 44 9.33 1.52 -18.37
CA SER A 44 10.77 1.56 -18.12
C SER A 44 11.40 2.96 -18.20
N ASP A 45 10.69 3.93 -18.75
CA ASP A 45 11.24 5.24 -19.10
C ASP A 45 11.24 6.24 -17.93
N SER A 46 10.37 6.07 -16.93
CA SER A 46 10.29 6.97 -15.76
C SER A 46 11.38 6.72 -14.71
N ILE A 47 11.91 5.49 -14.64
CA ILE A 47 12.82 5.02 -13.58
C ILE A 47 14.28 5.43 -13.82
N SER A 48 14.67 5.61 -15.08
CA SER A 48 16.05 5.99 -15.42
C SER A 48 16.44 7.38 -14.89
N ASN A 49 15.52 8.29 -14.59
CA ASN A 49 15.85 9.69 -14.25
C ASN A 49 15.78 10.03 -12.75
N LEU A 50 15.87 9.05 -11.85
CA LEU A 50 15.90 9.31 -10.41
C LEU A 50 17.18 10.01 -9.98
N THR A 51 17.06 10.96 -9.05
CA THR A 51 18.22 11.60 -8.41
C THR A 51 18.93 10.64 -7.45
N ASP A 52 20.20 10.91 -7.15
CA ASP A 52 20.99 10.18 -6.14
C ASP A 52 20.22 9.98 -4.82
N GLN A 53 19.59 11.04 -4.30
CA GLN A 53 18.82 10.97 -3.04
C GLN A 53 17.57 10.09 -3.16
N GLN A 54 16.86 10.16 -4.29
CA GLN A 54 15.71 9.28 -4.54
C GLN A 54 16.16 7.82 -4.60
N LEU A 55 17.28 7.53 -5.28
CA LEU A 55 17.85 6.19 -5.35
C LEU A 55 18.29 5.65 -3.98
N GLN A 56 18.85 6.50 -3.11
CA GLN A 56 19.18 6.13 -1.73
C GLN A 56 17.94 5.70 -0.93
N ALA A 57 16.81 6.38 -1.16
CA ALA A 57 15.55 6.19 -0.42
C ALA A 57 14.77 4.92 -0.82
N LEU A 58 15.13 4.26 -1.92
CA LEU A 58 14.46 3.05 -2.42
C LEU A 58 14.74 1.79 -1.59
N THR A 59 15.55 1.88 -0.54
CA THR A 59 15.87 0.73 0.30
C THR A 59 15.56 1.02 1.76
N ASN A 60 15.28 -0.03 2.54
CA ASN A 60 15.24 0.05 3.99
C ASN A 60 16.28 -0.94 4.56
N PRO A 61 17.25 -0.47 5.38
CA PRO A 61 17.54 0.93 5.73
C PRO A 61 17.96 1.80 4.54
N ILE A 62 17.71 3.12 4.62
CA ILE A 62 18.13 4.10 3.61
C ILE A 62 19.66 4.14 3.48
N LEU A 63 20.16 4.11 2.24
CA LEU A 63 21.60 4.00 1.94
C LEU A 63 22.39 5.25 2.35
N GLN A 64 23.65 5.08 2.78
CA GLN A 64 24.58 6.19 2.99
C GLN A 64 24.86 6.97 1.71
N SER A 65 25.05 6.28 0.57
CA SER A 65 25.28 6.90 -0.73
C SER A 65 24.90 5.97 -1.88
N TYR A 66 24.21 6.53 -2.88
CA TYR A 66 24.04 5.96 -4.21
C TYR A 66 24.25 7.09 -5.21
N LYS A 67 25.33 7.02 -5.98
CA LYS A 67 25.66 7.98 -7.02
C LYS A 67 25.41 7.38 -8.38
N ALA A 68 24.40 7.86 -9.08
CA ALA A 68 24.16 7.46 -10.46
C ALA A 68 25.28 7.99 -11.36
N ASP A 69 25.67 7.21 -12.36
CA ASP A 69 26.53 7.71 -13.42
C ASP A 69 25.73 8.60 -14.40
N SER A 70 26.43 9.33 -15.27
CA SER A 70 25.77 10.23 -16.21
C SER A 70 24.90 9.52 -17.25
N SER A 71 25.06 8.21 -17.45
CA SER A 71 24.30 7.44 -18.44
C SER A 71 22.91 7.07 -17.96
N HIS A 72 22.73 6.92 -16.64
CA HIS A 72 21.47 6.51 -16.01
C HIS A 72 20.89 5.19 -16.59
N LYS A 73 21.76 4.36 -17.19
CA LYS A 73 21.37 3.01 -17.65
C LYS A 73 20.97 2.17 -16.45
N VAL A 74 20.08 1.19 -16.68
CA VAL A 74 19.62 0.28 -15.63
C VAL A 74 20.12 -1.13 -15.93
N TRP A 75 20.85 -1.71 -14.98
CA TRP A 75 21.17 -3.13 -14.96
C TRP A 75 19.97 -3.94 -14.47
N LYS A 76 19.64 -5.01 -15.19
CA LYS A 76 18.51 -5.90 -14.89
C LYS A 76 19.03 -7.29 -14.50
N MET A 77 18.49 -7.83 -13.42
CA MET A 77 18.69 -9.24 -13.08
C MET A 77 17.79 -10.11 -13.97
N THR A 78 18.29 -11.27 -14.38
CA THR A 78 17.52 -12.25 -15.15
C THR A 78 17.71 -13.64 -14.56
N ASN A 79 16.91 -14.61 -14.99
CA ASN A 79 17.12 -16.03 -14.62
C ASN A 79 18.47 -16.59 -15.08
N ASP A 80 19.19 -15.87 -15.95
CA ASP A 80 20.50 -16.27 -16.47
C ASP A 80 21.67 -15.61 -15.74
N SER A 81 21.37 -14.71 -14.81
CA SER A 81 22.36 -14.09 -13.95
C SER A 81 23.07 -15.14 -13.09
N ARG A 82 24.32 -14.85 -12.70
CA ARG A 82 25.05 -15.68 -11.73
C ARG A 82 25.44 -14.90 -10.50
N LEU A 83 25.52 -15.63 -9.39
CA LEU A 83 26.23 -15.18 -8.19
C LEU A 83 27.66 -15.71 -8.26
N ALA A 84 28.56 -14.90 -8.82
CA ALA A 84 29.94 -15.26 -9.06
C ALA A 84 30.81 -14.80 -7.89
N VAL A 85 31.34 -15.73 -7.09
CA VAL A 85 32.31 -15.39 -6.04
C VAL A 85 33.72 -15.36 -6.65
N LEU A 86 34.47 -14.28 -6.39
CA LEU A 86 35.83 -14.12 -6.93
C LEU A 86 36.72 -15.28 -6.46
N ALA A 87 37.28 -16.03 -7.41
CA ALA A 87 38.06 -17.24 -7.17
C ALA A 87 39.48 -16.93 -6.70
N ASN A 88 39.60 -16.55 -5.42
CA ASN A 88 40.85 -16.46 -4.68
C ASN A 88 40.81 -17.39 -3.46
N GLN A 89 41.97 -17.63 -2.83
CA GLN A 89 42.07 -18.58 -1.71
C GLN A 89 41.14 -18.22 -0.55
N THR A 90 41.09 -16.93 -0.17
CA THR A 90 40.24 -16.42 0.90
C THR A 90 38.76 -16.76 0.68
N ASN A 91 38.22 -16.48 -0.50
CA ASN A 91 36.81 -16.69 -0.79
C ASN A 91 36.44 -18.16 -1.02
N ILE A 92 37.36 -18.96 -1.58
CA ILE A 92 37.13 -20.40 -1.81
C ILE A 92 37.05 -21.16 -0.49
N GLU A 93 37.92 -20.82 0.47
CA GLU A 93 37.97 -21.48 1.78
C GLU A 93 36.91 -20.95 2.77
N ASN A 94 36.18 -19.89 2.39
CA ASN A 94 35.20 -19.25 3.26
C ASN A 94 33.81 -19.92 3.18
N ALA A 95 33.58 -20.88 4.07
CA ALA A 95 32.29 -21.57 4.19
C ALA A 95 31.13 -20.61 4.54
N ARG A 96 31.38 -19.58 5.35
CA ARG A 96 30.34 -18.63 5.77
C ARG A 96 29.87 -17.75 4.60
N LEU A 97 30.79 -17.34 3.73
CA LEU A 97 30.44 -16.63 2.50
C LEU A 97 29.55 -17.49 1.60
N GLN A 98 29.86 -18.79 1.46
CA GLN A 98 29.02 -19.72 0.70
C GLN A 98 27.61 -19.81 1.29
N GLU A 99 27.48 -19.94 2.61
CA GLU A 99 26.18 -19.96 3.29
C GLU A 99 25.36 -18.69 3.03
N VAL A 100 26.00 -17.51 3.09
CA VAL A 100 25.34 -16.21 2.84
C VAL A 100 24.83 -16.11 1.40
N VAL A 101 25.67 -16.46 0.43
CA VAL A 101 25.27 -16.40 -0.99
C VAL A 101 24.13 -17.38 -1.27
N LYS A 102 24.17 -18.60 -0.72
CA LYS A 102 23.07 -19.57 -0.80
C LYS A 102 21.79 -19.01 -0.18
N LEU A 103 21.90 -18.48 1.03
CA LEU A 103 20.76 -17.91 1.75
C LEU A 103 20.05 -16.85 0.90
N VAL A 104 20.78 -15.85 0.41
CA VAL A 104 20.14 -14.74 -0.32
C VAL A 104 19.66 -15.18 -1.71
N ASN A 105 20.31 -16.16 -2.35
CA ASN A 105 19.79 -16.78 -3.57
C ASN A 105 18.42 -17.44 -3.32
N SER A 106 18.26 -18.15 -2.20
CA SER A 106 16.96 -18.72 -1.82
C SER A 106 15.93 -17.62 -1.54
N GLU A 107 16.35 -16.50 -0.94
CA GLU A 107 15.48 -15.33 -0.74
C GLU A 107 15.06 -14.69 -2.08
N PHE A 108 15.91 -14.66 -3.10
CA PHE A 108 15.55 -14.17 -4.44
C PHE A 108 14.46 -15.02 -5.10
N VAL A 109 14.55 -16.34 -4.97
CA VAL A 109 13.55 -17.28 -5.51
C VAL A 109 12.22 -17.14 -4.78
N GLU A 110 12.24 -17.13 -3.44
CA GLU A 110 11.01 -17.02 -2.63
C GLU A 110 10.30 -15.67 -2.82
N LYS A 111 11.06 -14.60 -3.09
CA LYS A 111 10.52 -13.27 -3.43
C LYS A 111 10.09 -13.13 -4.89
N GLU A 112 10.14 -14.21 -5.68
CA GLU A 112 9.77 -14.23 -7.10
C GLU A 112 10.57 -13.20 -7.96
N ILE A 113 11.77 -12.79 -7.50
CA ILE A 113 12.67 -11.93 -8.28
C ILE A 113 13.24 -12.70 -9.48
N ILE A 114 13.42 -14.00 -9.29
CA ILE A 114 13.85 -14.98 -10.28
C ILE A 114 12.94 -16.20 -10.15
N SER A 115 12.65 -16.88 -11.26
CA SER A 115 11.78 -18.06 -11.25
C SER A 115 12.53 -19.37 -11.02
N SER A 116 13.86 -19.33 -10.97
CA SER A 116 14.73 -20.47 -10.65
C SER A 116 16.00 -19.99 -9.96
N PRO A 117 16.62 -20.81 -9.07
CA PRO A 117 17.88 -20.45 -8.41
C PRO A 117 18.96 -19.99 -9.41
N LEU A 118 19.66 -18.90 -9.08
CA LEU A 118 20.82 -18.48 -9.88
C LEU A 118 21.97 -19.46 -9.69
N ALA A 119 22.76 -19.66 -10.74
CA ALA A 119 23.98 -20.45 -10.61
C ALA A 119 24.98 -19.72 -9.69
N MET A 120 25.50 -20.46 -8.71
CA MET A 120 26.54 -19.99 -7.79
C MET A 120 27.88 -20.58 -8.21
N VAL A 121 28.86 -19.72 -8.52
CA VAL A 121 30.12 -20.16 -9.14
C VAL A 121 31.32 -19.47 -8.52
N TYR A 122 32.48 -20.14 -8.57
CA TYR A 122 33.77 -19.49 -8.38
C TYR A 122 34.35 -19.05 -9.73
N ALA A 123 34.57 -17.75 -9.93
CA ALA A 123 35.02 -17.19 -11.21
C ALA A 123 36.18 -16.21 -11.06
N GLN A 124 37.04 -16.09 -12.07
CA GLN A 124 37.97 -14.97 -12.17
C GLN A 124 37.23 -13.76 -12.76
N GLU A 125 37.69 -12.55 -12.47
CA GLU A 125 37.04 -11.31 -12.94
C GLU A 125 36.85 -11.26 -14.46
N LYS A 126 37.82 -11.77 -15.22
CA LYS A 126 37.76 -11.89 -16.69
C LYS A 126 36.68 -12.85 -17.23
N ASP A 127 36.14 -13.72 -16.38
CA ASP A 127 35.16 -14.75 -16.71
C ASP A 127 33.73 -14.33 -16.30
N VAL A 128 33.59 -13.11 -15.78
CA VAL A 128 32.32 -12.45 -15.44
C VAL A 128 31.76 -11.75 -16.66
N SER A 129 30.44 -11.83 -16.83
CA SER A 129 29.68 -11.23 -17.91
C SER A 129 28.71 -10.18 -17.36
N TYR A 130 28.14 -9.38 -18.26
CA TYR A 130 27.20 -8.31 -17.89
C TYR A 130 26.07 -8.76 -16.95
N GLY A 131 25.54 -9.97 -17.15
CA GLY A 131 24.41 -10.49 -16.37
C GLY A 131 24.76 -10.91 -14.93
N ASP A 132 26.03 -10.86 -14.52
CA ASP A 132 26.48 -11.45 -13.25
C ASP A 132 26.61 -10.43 -12.11
N ILE A 133 26.53 -10.95 -10.88
CA ILE A 133 26.96 -10.27 -9.66
C ILE A 133 28.28 -10.90 -9.23
N LEU A 134 29.38 -10.17 -9.39
CA LEU A 134 30.70 -10.54 -8.86
C LEU A 134 30.80 -10.16 -7.37
N ILE A 135 31.02 -11.15 -6.52
CA ILE A 135 31.04 -11.04 -5.06
C ILE A 135 32.47 -11.23 -4.56
N ASP A 136 32.94 -10.32 -3.72
CA ASP A 136 34.29 -10.37 -3.16
C ASP A 136 34.36 -9.81 -1.73
N ILE A 137 35.26 -10.35 -0.90
CA ILE A 137 35.55 -9.82 0.43
C ILE A 137 36.89 -9.10 0.41
N ASP A 138 36.92 -7.88 0.94
CA ASP A 138 38.15 -7.09 1.05
C ASP A 138 38.17 -6.24 2.33
N GLN A 139 39.29 -5.57 2.62
CA GLN A 139 39.44 -4.70 3.78
C GLN A 139 38.52 -3.48 3.67
N THR A 140 37.92 -3.05 4.78
CA THR A 140 37.01 -1.89 4.84
C THR A 140 37.58 -0.64 4.14
N SER A 141 38.89 -0.42 4.23
CA SER A 141 39.57 0.72 3.60
C SER A 141 39.51 0.76 2.07
N SER A 142 39.32 -0.38 1.39
CA SER A 142 39.12 -0.41 -0.07
C SER A 142 37.68 -0.12 -0.47
N ILE A 143 36.76 -0.20 0.47
CA ILE A 143 35.32 0.05 0.31
C ILE A 143 35.01 1.53 0.61
N THR A 144 35.47 2.03 1.76
CA THR A 144 35.21 3.41 2.20
C THR A 144 36.27 3.90 3.18
N SER A 145 36.57 5.20 3.13
CA SER A 145 37.37 5.90 4.15
C SER A 145 36.53 6.54 5.26
N SER A 146 35.21 6.53 5.12
CA SER A 146 34.27 7.23 6.02
C SER A 146 33.82 6.39 7.21
N SER A 147 34.14 5.10 7.22
CA SER A 147 33.79 4.16 8.30
C SER A 147 34.83 3.05 8.40
N ASN A 148 35.00 2.50 9.61
CA ASN A 148 35.78 1.29 9.88
C ASN A 148 34.89 0.05 10.11
N SER A 149 33.58 0.17 9.88
CA SER A 149 32.63 -0.92 10.10
C SER A 149 32.95 -2.15 9.25
N LYS A 150 32.82 -3.32 9.86
CA LYS A 150 32.88 -4.62 9.16
C LYS A 150 31.60 -4.95 8.40
N GLU A 151 30.56 -4.13 8.55
CA GLU A 151 29.31 -4.23 7.80
C GLU A 151 29.31 -3.33 6.54
N ALA A 152 30.43 -2.64 6.26
CA ALA A 152 30.55 -1.78 5.09
C ALA A 152 30.64 -2.60 3.80
N TYR A 153 29.96 -2.14 2.75
CA TYR A 153 30.05 -2.72 1.40
C TYR A 153 29.97 -1.64 0.31
N LYS A 154 30.43 -2.03 -0.87
CA LYS A 154 30.41 -1.23 -2.08
C LYS A 154 29.82 -2.04 -3.23
N ILE A 155 28.91 -1.44 -3.99
CA ILE A 155 28.34 -2.01 -5.21
C ILE A 155 28.69 -1.07 -6.36
N THR A 156 29.39 -1.56 -7.36
CA THR A 156 29.63 -0.83 -8.62
C THR A 156 28.82 -1.48 -9.72
N ILE A 157 28.07 -0.66 -10.46
CA ILE A 157 27.16 -1.09 -11.53
C ILE A 157 27.61 -0.43 -12.83
N GLY A 158 27.82 -1.22 -13.89
CA GLY A 158 28.20 -0.68 -15.19
C GLY A 158 28.16 -1.72 -16.30
N GLU A 159 28.89 -1.44 -17.40
CA GLU A 159 28.91 -2.29 -18.61
C GLU A 159 29.49 -3.69 -18.37
N ASN A 160 30.20 -3.92 -17.26
CA ASN A 160 30.72 -5.22 -16.86
C ASN A 160 29.80 -5.97 -15.86
N GLY A 161 28.57 -5.49 -15.66
CA GLY A 161 27.62 -6.03 -14.69
C GLY A 161 27.74 -5.38 -13.31
N VAL A 162 27.44 -6.17 -12.26
CA VAL A 162 27.45 -5.71 -10.87
C VAL A 162 28.63 -6.32 -10.13
N ARG A 163 29.41 -5.50 -9.42
CA ARG A 163 30.43 -5.98 -8.48
C ARG A 163 30.09 -5.53 -7.07
N LEU A 164 29.88 -6.48 -6.17
CA LEU A 164 29.66 -6.31 -4.74
C LEU A 164 30.95 -6.67 -3.98
N THR A 165 31.50 -5.70 -3.25
CA THR A 165 32.63 -5.91 -2.34
C THR A 165 32.20 -5.61 -0.92
N GLY A 166 32.33 -6.57 -0.01
CA GLY A 166 31.96 -6.44 1.40
C GLY A 166 33.14 -6.57 2.34
N ALA A 167 33.09 -5.89 3.48
CA ALA A 167 34.12 -5.97 4.52
C ALA A 167 34.07 -7.27 5.35
N SER A 168 32.98 -8.02 5.24
CA SER A 168 32.72 -9.32 5.88
C SER A 168 31.61 -10.06 5.13
N GLU A 169 31.35 -11.30 5.52
CA GLU A 169 30.25 -12.12 5.01
C GLU A 169 28.88 -11.47 5.30
N ASN A 170 28.71 -10.84 6.48
CA ASN A 170 27.48 -10.10 6.78
C ASN A 170 27.35 -8.84 5.91
N ALA A 171 28.45 -8.16 5.57
CA ALA A 171 28.41 -7.06 4.62
C ALA A 171 28.00 -7.51 3.20
N ILE A 172 28.40 -8.72 2.79
CA ILE A 172 27.91 -9.33 1.53
C ILE A 172 26.40 -9.62 1.62
N MET A 173 25.92 -10.18 2.73
CA MET A 173 24.48 -10.41 2.95
C MET A 173 23.69 -9.10 2.82
N HIS A 174 24.16 -8.03 3.48
CA HIS A 174 23.55 -6.70 3.42
C HIS A 174 23.57 -6.11 2.00
N GLY A 175 24.69 -6.28 1.28
CA GLY A 175 24.83 -5.80 -0.09
C GLY A 175 23.91 -6.54 -1.08
N LEU A 176 23.80 -7.86 -0.97
CA LEU A 176 22.86 -8.65 -1.79
C LEU A 176 21.40 -8.29 -1.47
N ARG A 177 21.07 -7.97 -0.21
CA ARG A 177 19.74 -7.45 0.15
C ARG A 177 19.48 -6.04 -0.35
N THR A 178 20.50 -5.19 -0.45
CA THR A 178 20.35 -3.91 -1.17
C THR A 178 20.05 -4.14 -2.65
N ILE A 179 20.70 -5.11 -3.30
CA ILE A 179 20.36 -5.49 -4.68
C ILE A 179 18.91 -6.00 -4.74
N GLN A 180 18.49 -6.83 -3.79
CA GLN A 180 17.11 -7.30 -3.65
C GLN A 180 16.10 -6.15 -3.56
N ASN A 181 16.33 -5.22 -2.64
CA ASN A 181 15.45 -4.08 -2.39
C ASN A 181 15.30 -3.23 -3.66
N LEU A 182 16.42 -2.91 -4.31
CA LEU A 182 16.43 -2.11 -5.54
C LEU A 182 15.70 -2.82 -6.68
N ILE A 183 15.81 -4.14 -6.83
CA ILE A 183 15.02 -4.86 -7.84
C ILE A 183 13.53 -4.79 -7.51
N ILE A 184 13.12 -4.93 -6.26
CA ILE A 184 11.71 -4.86 -5.86
C ILE A 184 11.13 -3.46 -6.10
N THR A 185 11.85 -2.40 -5.75
CA THR A 185 11.33 -1.02 -5.81
C THR A 185 11.56 -0.33 -7.16
N ASN A 186 12.53 -0.79 -7.93
CA ASN A 186 13.05 -0.10 -9.10
C ASN A 186 13.19 -1.00 -10.34
N ASP A 187 12.81 -2.27 -10.23
CA ASP A 187 12.99 -3.29 -11.27
C ASP A 187 14.45 -3.40 -11.75
N GLY A 188 15.45 -2.99 -10.96
CA GLY A 188 16.86 -3.04 -11.36
C GLY A 188 17.72 -1.96 -10.72
N LEU A 189 19.01 -1.95 -11.08
CA LEU A 189 20.00 -1.04 -10.50
C LEU A 189 20.45 -0.02 -11.54
N VAL A 190 20.28 1.27 -11.24
CA VAL A 190 20.86 2.35 -12.05
C VAL A 190 22.40 2.27 -11.98
N TYR A 191 23.06 2.44 -13.11
CA TYR A 191 24.52 2.43 -13.23
C TYR A 191 25.14 3.48 -12.31
N GLY A 192 26.30 3.15 -11.73
CA GLY A 192 26.97 4.01 -10.78
C GLY A 192 27.57 3.25 -9.61
N GLU A 193 27.59 3.90 -8.45
CA GLU A 193 28.27 3.41 -7.26
C GLU A 193 27.41 3.59 -6.01
N ILE A 194 27.27 2.50 -5.24
CA ILE A 194 26.70 2.48 -3.90
C ILE A 194 27.84 2.22 -2.92
N VAL A 195 27.94 3.01 -1.87
CA VAL A 195 28.82 2.76 -0.73
C VAL A 195 27.96 2.89 0.51
N ASP A 196 27.86 1.82 1.29
CA ASP A 196 26.93 1.75 2.41
C ASP A 196 27.56 1.10 3.65
N TYR A 197 27.13 1.57 4.83
CA TYR A 197 27.62 1.15 6.14
C TYR A 197 26.71 1.72 7.25
N PRO A 198 26.64 1.06 8.42
CA PRO A 198 25.88 1.60 9.56
C PRO A 198 26.65 2.70 10.29
N ASN A 199 25.92 3.70 10.82
CA ASN A 199 26.44 4.67 11.78
C ASN A 199 26.47 4.11 13.21
N VAL A 200 25.51 3.25 13.57
CA VAL A 200 25.41 2.61 14.88
C VAL A 200 25.75 1.13 14.77
N ALA A 201 26.74 0.67 15.54
CA ALA A 201 27.29 -0.69 15.41
C ALA A 201 26.30 -1.79 15.82
N GLU A 202 25.57 -1.62 16.93
CA GLU A 202 24.55 -2.57 17.39
C GLU A 202 23.13 -2.00 17.21
N ARG A 203 22.26 -2.77 16.55
CA ARG A 203 20.88 -2.39 16.22
C ARG A 203 19.97 -3.51 16.68
N ARG A 204 19.29 -3.29 17.81
CA ARG A 204 18.78 -4.37 18.66
C ARG A 204 17.26 -4.37 18.85
N VAL A 205 16.71 -5.55 19.08
CA VAL A 205 15.39 -5.74 19.70
C VAL A 205 15.55 -6.45 21.04
N HIS A 206 14.98 -5.90 22.09
CA HIS A 206 14.80 -6.53 23.40
C HIS A 206 13.40 -7.13 23.49
N VAL A 207 13.30 -8.38 23.96
CA VAL A 207 12.03 -9.10 24.08
C VAL A 207 11.86 -9.62 25.49
N ASP A 208 10.90 -9.06 26.24
CA ASP A 208 10.36 -9.63 27.47
C ASP A 208 9.54 -10.88 27.13
N CYS A 209 10.26 -12.00 27.09
CA CYS A 209 9.67 -13.33 26.96
C CYS A 209 9.53 -14.01 28.32
N ALA A 210 9.81 -13.31 29.42
CA ALA A 210 9.70 -13.79 30.80
C ALA A 210 8.24 -13.72 31.28
N ARG A 211 7.61 -12.54 31.16
CA ARG A 211 6.22 -12.36 31.57
C ARG A 211 5.26 -13.04 30.61
N LYS A 212 5.50 -12.90 29.29
CA LYS A 212 4.74 -13.56 28.22
C LYS A 212 5.55 -14.67 27.59
N TYR A 213 4.97 -15.87 27.46
CA TYR A 213 5.57 -16.90 26.61
C TYR A 213 5.56 -16.46 25.14
N ILE A 214 6.74 -16.46 24.51
CA ILE A 214 6.95 -16.21 23.09
C ILE A 214 7.53 -17.48 22.47
N SER A 215 6.96 -17.93 21.36
CA SER A 215 7.31 -19.21 20.73
C SER A 215 8.66 -19.14 20.00
N LYS A 216 9.30 -20.30 19.83
CA LYS A 216 10.48 -20.47 18.98
C LYS A 216 10.28 -19.91 17.57
N ASP A 217 9.13 -20.24 16.95
CA ASP A 217 8.86 -19.85 15.57
C ASP A 217 8.68 -18.33 15.43
N TRP A 218 8.18 -17.65 16.47
CA TRP A 218 8.18 -16.19 16.52
C TRP A 218 9.59 -15.62 16.52
N PHE A 219 10.49 -16.15 17.36
CA PHE A 219 11.89 -15.69 17.40
C PHE A 219 12.60 -15.90 16.05
N ILE A 220 12.41 -17.08 15.43
CA ILE A 220 12.94 -17.38 14.09
C ILE A 220 12.43 -16.36 13.07
N ARG A 221 11.11 -16.10 13.02
CA ARG A 221 10.54 -15.07 12.14
C ARG A 221 11.17 -13.70 12.39
N GLN A 222 11.25 -13.28 13.65
CA GLN A 222 11.74 -11.96 14.01
C GLN A 222 13.24 -11.80 13.67
N ILE A 223 14.06 -12.83 13.86
CA ILE A 223 15.47 -12.87 13.45
C ILE A 223 15.63 -12.60 11.95
N ARG A 224 14.83 -13.28 11.12
CA ARG A 224 14.86 -13.11 9.66
C ARG A 224 14.49 -11.69 9.26
N GLU A 225 13.41 -11.17 9.85
CA GLU A 225 12.90 -9.83 9.57
C GLU A 225 13.90 -8.74 9.97
N MET A 226 14.47 -8.85 11.18
CA MET A 226 15.54 -7.96 11.65
C MET A 226 16.74 -7.95 10.72
N SER A 227 17.17 -9.13 10.28
CA SER A 227 18.29 -9.29 9.37
C SER A 227 18.01 -8.62 8.01
N TYR A 228 16.78 -8.75 7.49
CA TYR A 228 16.35 -8.07 6.25
C TYR A 228 16.47 -6.54 6.37
N MET A 229 16.14 -6.00 7.55
CA MET A 229 16.35 -4.59 7.93
C MET A 229 17.80 -4.25 8.33
N LYS A 230 18.75 -5.17 8.13
CA LYS A 230 20.15 -5.03 8.56
C LYS A 230 20.31 -4.73 10.06
N MET A 231 19.34 -5.07 10.90
CA MET A 231 19.51 -5.12 12.35
C MET A 231 20.32 -6.37 12.71
N ASN A 232 21.02 -6.36 13.86
CA ASN A 232 22.07 -7.36 14.12
C ASN A 232 22.16 -7.88 15.56
N ALA A 233 21.23 -7.52 16.45
CA ALA A 233 21.24 -8.04 17.82
C ALA A 233 19.84 -8.31 18.37
N LEU A 234 19.67 -9.39 19.12
CA LEU A 234 18.43 -9.78 19.80
C LEU A 234 18.72 -10.06 21.26
N GLN A 235 18.08 -9.33 22.18
CA GLN A 235 18.16 -9.61 23.62
C GLN A 235 16.95 -10.42 24.06
N ILE A 236 17.21 -11.62 24.58
CA ILE A 236 16.19 -12.56 25.07
C ILE A 236 16.10 -12.39 26.59
N HIS A 237 15.11 -11.65 27.06
CA HIS A 237 14.85 -11.44 28.49
C HIS A 237 13.89 -12.51 29.01
N PHE A 238 14.46 -13.55 29.60
CA PHE A 238 13.75 -14.80 29.92
C PHE A 238 13.43 -14.99 31.41
N SER A 239 13.86 -14.07 32.28
CA SER A 239 13.60 -14.09 33.73
C SER A 239 13.09 -12.73 34.20
N GLU A 240 11.93 -12.72 34.87
CA GLU A 240 11.30 -11.57 35.54
C GLU A 240 10.30 -12.10 36.61
N ASN A 241 9.39 -11.25 37.06
CA ASN A 241 8.51 -11.39 38.20
C ASN A 241 7.38 -12.39 37.96
N MET A 242 6.90 -12.47 36.71
CA MET A 242 5.80 -13.34 36.33
C MET A 242 6.27 -14.68 35.74
N GLY A 243 7.55 -14.84 35.44
CA GLY A 243 8.01 -16.06 34.80
C GLY A 243 9.51 -16.20 34.59
N PHE A 244 9.89 -17.45 34.38
CA PHE A 244 11.22 -17.93 34.04
C PHE A 244 11.05 -18.92 32.89
N ARG A 245 11.42 -18.50 31.68
CA ARG A 245 10.82 -18.99 30.42
C ARG A 245 11.77 -19.76 29.51
N ILE A 246 12.95 -20.09 30.02
CA ILE A 246 13.81 -21.13 29.47
C ILE A 246 13.87 -22.26 30.48
N GLU A 247 13.87 -23.49 29.99
CA GLU A 247 14.13 -24.70 30.77
C GLU A 247 15.35 -24.52 31.70
N CYS A 248 15.20 -24.93 32.97
CA CYS A 248 16.24 -24.89 34.00
C CYS A 248 16.40 -26.28 34.61
N GLU A 249 17.59 -26.85 34.49
CA GLU A 249 17.94 -28.16 35.07
C GLU A 249 18.48 -28.01 36.50
N THR A 250 19.15 -26.89 36.80
CA THR A 250 19.70 -26.59 38.14
C THR A 250 18.60 -26.44 39.17
N ASP A 251 17.50 -25.78 38.80
CA ASP A 251 16.27 -25.74 39.59
C ASP A 251 15.02 -25.76 38.70
N PRO A 252 14.41 -26.93 38.48
CA PRO A 252 13.17 -27.03 37.72
C PRO A 252 11.97 -26.33 38.37
N SER A 253 12.03 -25.98 39.66
CA SER A 253 10.88 -25.44 40.41
C SER A 253 10.56 -23.98 40.09
N ILE A 254 11.53 -23.24 39.54
CA ILE A 254 11.34 -21.84 39.08
C ILE A 254 10.79 -21.75 37.66
N VAL A 255 10.88 -22.81 36.86
CA VAL A 255 10.46 -22.83 35.45
C VAL A 255 8.95 -22.64 35.36
N SER A 256 8.51 -21.77 34.45
CA SER A 256 7.09 -21.49 34.23
C SER A 256 6.38 -22.60 33.45
N ASP A 257 5.05 -22.68 33.55
CA ASP A 257 4.26 -23.73 32.87
C ASP A 257 4.45 -23.79 31.35
N GLN A 258 4.66 -22.64 30.71
CA GLN A 258 5.09 -22.54 29.31
C GLN A 258 6.52 -22.00 29.27
N TYR A 259 7.41 -22.65 28.55
CA TYR A 259 8.82 -22.29 28.47
C TYR A 259 9.41 -22.80 27.15
N LEU A 260 10.54 -22.22 26.74
CA LEU A 260 11.38 -22.73 25.67
C LEU A 260 12.30 -23.80 26.22
N THR A 261 12.35 -24.96 25.57
CA THR A 261 13.34 -26.00 25.86
C THR A 261 14.74 -25.55 25.46
N LYS A 262 15.79 -26.13 26.07
CA LYS A 262 17.18 -25.85 25.64
C LYS A 262 17.43 -26.19 24.17
N THR A 263 16.71 -27.19 23.62
CA THR A 263 16.79 -27.53 22.20
C THR A 263 16.23 -26.42 21.33
N GLU A 264 15.06 -25.89 21.65
CA GLU A 264 14.46 -24.78 20.91
C GLU A 264 15.32 -23.52 20.99
N VAL A 265 15.93 -23.22 22.14
CA VAL A 265 16.90 -22.11 22.26
C VAL A 265 18.10 -22.32 21.33
N ARG A 266 18.64 -23.54 21.23
CA ARG A 266 19.73 -23.83 20.28
C ARG A 266 19.32 -23.67 18.81
N GLU A 267 18.07 -23.99 18.47
CA GLU A 267 17.53 -23.73 17.13
C GLU A 267 17.41 -22.23 16.85
N ILE A 268 16.98 -21.42 17.82
CA ILE A 268 16.97 -19.94 17.73
C ILE A 268 18.39 -19.41 17.52
N LEU A 269 19.37 -19.89 18.29
CA LEU A 269 20.77 -19.48 18.16
C LEU A 269 21.37 -19.84 16.79
N ALA A 270 21.04 -21.02 16.27
CA ALA A 270 21.48 -21.46 14.95
C ALA A 270 20.90 -20.55 13.84
N GLU A 271 19.61 -20.21 13.92
CA GLU A 271 18.98 -19.31 12.96
C GLU A 271 19.54 -17.88 13.09
N ALA A 272 19.74 -17.39 14.31
CA ALA A 272 20.36 -16.09 14.56
C ALA A 272 21.75 -15.99 13.91
N LYS A 273 22.59 -17.01 14.10
CA LYS A 273 23.90 -17.11 13.44
C LYS A 273 23.79 -17.13 11.92
N LYS A 274 22.86 -17.91 11.37
CA LYS A 274 22.61 -18.00 9.92
C LYS A 274 22.25 -16.63 9.33
N TYR A 275 21.50 -15.82 10.07
CA TYR A 275 21.05 -14.48 9.67
C TYR A 275 21.91 -13.34 10.23
N GLY A 276 23.09 -13.63 10.78
CA GLY A 276 24.02 -12.59 11.27
C GLY A 276 23.50 -11.77 12.45
N ILE A 277 22.57 -12.32 13.24
CA ILE A 277 22.04 -11.73 14.46
C ILE A 277 22.81 -12.27 15.67
N ASN A 278 23.36 -11.38 16.49
CA ASN A 278 23.93 -11.71 17.79
C ASN A 278 22.82 -11.87 18.83
N VAL A 279 22.88 -12.91 19.65
CA VAL A 279 21.91 -13.12 20.73
C VAL A 279 22.52 -12.74 22.07
N ILE A 280 21.78 -11.98 22.88
CA ILE A 280 22.17 -11.53 24.21
C ILE A 280 21.20 -12.16 25.22
N PRO A 281 21.59 -13.22 25.94
CA PRO A 281 20.80 -13.71 27.06
C PRO A 281 20.66 -12.63 28.13
N SER A 282 19.46 -12.48 28.67
CA SER A 282 19.16 -11.53 29.74
C SER A 282 18.47 -12.23 30.89
N PHE A 283 19.18 -12.29 32.01
CA PHE A 283 18.71 -12.79 33.30
C PHE A 283 18.85 -11.65 34.30
N ASP A 284 17.71 -11.16 34.78
CA ASP A 284 17.63 -10.06 35.71
C ASP A 284 17.92 -10.45 37.16
N SER A 285 18.81 -9.69 37.80
CA SER A 285 19.06 -9.70 39.23
C SER A 285 19.77 -8.39 39.65
N PRO A 286 19.64 -7.93 40.91
CA PRO A 286 18.97 -8.58 42.03
C PRO A 286 17.47 -8.21 42.17
N GLY A 287 16.97 -7.26 41.36
CA GLY A 287 15.53 -6.95 41.23
C GLY A 287 14.80 -7.99 40.39
N HIS A 288 13.47 -7.88 40.29
CA HIS A 288 12.70 -8.63 39.28
C HIS A 288 12.79 -10.17 39.40
N VAL A 289 13.14 -10.67 40.59
CA VAL A 289 13.33 -12.11 40.86
C VAL A 289 12.11 -12.78 41.50
N ASP A 290 10.90 -12.22 41.40
CA ASP A 290 9.72 -12.73 42.13
C ASP A 290 9.42 -14.19 41.81
N GLN A 291 9.59 -14.62 40.55
CA GLN A 291 9.37 -16.00 40.16
C GLN A 291 10.35 -16.96 40.86
N ILE A 292 11.60 -16.53 41.05
CA ILE A 292 12.60 -17.28 41.83
C ILE A 292 12.21 -17.31 43.31
N LEU A 293 11.84 -16.17 43.87
CA LEU A 293 11.49 -16.03 45.29
C LEU A 293 10.15 -16.68 45.66
N LYS A 294 9.30 -16.98 44.68
CA LYS A 294 8.11 -17.81 44.86
C LYS A 294 8.46 -19.26 45.22
N ALA A 295 9.52 -19.81 44.61
CA ALA A 295 10.05 -21.12 44.93
C ALA A 295 10.98 -21.09 46.16
N HIS A 296 11.78 -20.02 46.26
CA HIS A 296 12.81 -19.84 47.30
C HIS A 296 12.61 -18.52 48.09
N PRO A 297 11.55 -18.41 48.91
CA PRO A 297 11.28 -17.20 49.68
C PRO A 297 12.39 -16.86 50.68
N GLU A 298 13.18 -17.85 51.13
CA GLU A 298 14.33 -17.68 52.00
C GLU A 298 15.48 -16.85 51.39
N TYR A 299 15.50 -16.69 50.07
CA TYR A 299 16.51 -15.89 49.35
C TYR A 299 16.10 -14.43 49.15
N GLY A 300 14.94 -14.00 49.65
CA GLY A 300 14.51 -12.59 49.56
C GLY A 300 15.22 -11.68 50.56
N GLN A 301 15.51 -10.43 50.20
CA GLN A 301 16.22 -9.47 51.07
C GLN A 301 15.52 -9.33 52.43
N VAL A 302 16.27 -9.48 53.51
CA VAL A 302 15.71 -9.38 54.86
C VAL A 302 15.52 -7.91 55.29
N ASN A 303 14.33 -7.58 55.80
CA ASN A 303 14.01 -6.26 56.33
C ASN A 303 14.38 -6.10 57.82
N THR A 304 14.19 -4.90 58.39
CA THR A 304 14.44 -4.61 59.82
C THR A 304 13.67 -5.48 60.82
N SER A 305 12.58 -6.13 60.39
CA SER A 305 11.76 -7.02 61.21
C SER A 305 12.07 -8.52 60.99
N GLY A 306 13.04 -8.86 60.13
CA GLY A 306 13.40 -10.24 59.81
C GLY A 306 12.54 -10.90 58.73
N ASN A 307 11.69 -10.14 58.02
CA ASN A 307 10.88 -10.67 56.92
C ASN A 307 11.64 -10.60 55.60
N HIS A 308 11.44 -11.58 54.72
CA HIS A 308 12.01 -11.64 53.38
C HIS A 308 11.18 -10.84 52.37
N TYR A 309 11.84 -10.01 51.56
CA TYR A 309 11.22 -9.32 50.45
C TYR A 309 10.85 -10.30 49.33
N LYS A 310 9.77 -10.03 48.60
CA LYS A 310 9.23 -10.95 47.59
C LYS A 310 9.74 -10.68 46.17
N SER A 311 10.35 -9.53 45.95
CA SER A 311 10.67 -9.02 44.60
C SER A 311 12.14 -8.60 44.46
N GLY A 312 12.99 -9.01 45.40
CA GLY A 312 14.40 -8.65 45.41
C GLY A 312 15.23 -9.64 46.22
N LEU A 313 16.26 -10.18 45.58
CA LEU A 313 17.23 -11.12 46.13
C LEU A 313 17.94 -10.55 47.37
N ASP A 314 18.26 -11.34 48.39
CA ASP A 314 19.12 -10.90 49.49
C ASP A 314 20.59 -10.84 49.05
N VAL A 315 21.05 -9.64 48.65
CA VAL A 315 22.44 -9.40 48.24
C VAL A 315 23.44 -9.42 49.42
N THR A 316 22.95 -9.65 50.64
CA THR A 316 23.78 -9.83 51.84
C THR A 316 23.93 -11.30 52.24
N ASN A 317 23.12 -12.19 51.66
CA ASN A 317 23.12 -13.62 51.93
C ASN A 317 24.05 -14.38 50.94
N PRO A 318 25.17 -14.96 51.40
CA PRO A 318 26.08 -15.70 50.52
C PRO A 318 25.46 -16.95 49.89
N GLU A 319 24.47 -17.58 50.52
CA GLU A 319 23.78 -18.75 49.94
C GLU A 319 22.89 -18.35 48.77
N ALA A 320 22.15 -17.23 48.89
CA ALA A 320 21.34 -16.67 47.81
C ALA A 320 22.21 -16.25 46.61
N ILE A 321 23.36 -15.62 46.86
CA ILE A 321 24.33 -15.25 45.81
C ILE A 321 24.90 -16.50 45.12
N ALA A 322 25.27 -17.53 45.89
CA ALA A 322 25.78 -18.79 45.34
C ALA A 322 24.72 -19.51 44.48
N TYR A 323 23.46 -19.49 44.93
CA TYR A 323 22.34 -20.04 44.17
C TYR A 323 22.17 -19.31 42.83
N ILE A 324 22.10 -17.97 42.84
CA ILE A 324 21.97 -17.20 41.59
C ILE A 324 23.15 -17.47 40.64
N ARG A 325 24.39 -17.53 41.14
CA ARG A 325 25.56 -17.88 40.31
C ARG A 325 25.44 -19.25 39.65
N SER A 326 24.87 -20.25 40.34
CA SER A 326 24.66 -21.58 39.74
C SER A 326 23.67 -21.56 38.57
N LEU A 327 22.66 -20.69 38.61
CA LEU A 327 21.76 -20.46 37.48
C LEU A 327 22.50 -19.76 36.32
N TYR A 328 23.30 -18.73 36.62
CA TYR A 328 24.14 -18.09 35.59
C TYR A 328 25.11 -19.08 34.94
N ASP A 329 25.70 -20.03 35.68
CA ASP A 329 26.58 -21.06 35.10
C ASP A 329 25.88 -21.87 34.01
N GLU A 330 24.64 -22.32 34.27
CA GLU A 330 23.84 -23.08 33.32
C GLU A 330 23.51 -22.27 32.05
N TYR A 331 23.12 -21.00 32.20
CA TYR A 331 22.79 -20.17 31.04
C TYR A 331 24.03 -19.69 30.28
N MET A 332 25.15 -19.43 30.97
CA MET A 332 26.43 -19.19 30.29
C MET A 332 26.89 -20.40 29.46
N ASP A 333 26.60 -21.63 29.90
CA ASP A 333 26.84 -22.85 29.11
C ASP A 333 25.85 -22.99 27.94
N LEU A 334 24.56 -22.69 28.14
CA LEU A 334 23.56 -22.77 27.07
C LEU A 334 23.84 -21.76 25.93
N PHE A 335 24.30 -20.57 26.29
CA PHE A 335 24.59 -19.47 25.39
C PHE A 335 26.10 -19.37 25.05
N GLU A 336 26.86 -20.46 25.21
CA GLU A 336 28.25 -20.51 24.79
C GLU A 336 28.38 -20.13 23.29
N GLY A 337 29.24 -19.15 23.00
CA GLY A 337 29.42 -18.58 21.67
C GLY A 337 28.73 -17.23 21.45
N CYS A 338 27.82 -16.82 22.32
CA CYS A 338 27.39 -15.42 22.44
C CYS A 338 28.52 -14.58 23.10
N THR A 339 28.57 -13.29 22.81
CA THR A 339 29.64 -12.39 23.29
C THR A 339 29.25 -11.58 24.52
N ASP A 340 27.96 -11.47 24.81
CA ASP A 340 27.41 -10.56 25.81
C ASP A 340 26.39 -11.28 26.68
N PHE A 341 26.23 -10.82 27.92
CA PHE A 341 25.22 -11.33 28.84
C PHE A 341 24.66 -10.16 29.65
N HIS A 342 23.35 -9.94 29.58
CA HIS A 342 22.71 -8.88 30.35
C HIS A 342 22.32 -9.42 31.73
N ILE A 343 22.90 -8.83 32.79
CA ILE A 343 22.74 -9.30 34.17
C ILE A 343 21.65 -8.55 34.95
N GLY A 344 20.98 -7.59 34.29
CA GLY A 344 19.87 -6.82 34.87
C GLY A 344 20.35 -5.60 35.63
N GLY A 345 19.90 -5.47 36.88
CA GLY A 345 20.36 -4.45 37.83
C GLY A 345 19.45 -3.23 37.94
N ASP A 346 18.27 -3.29 37.34
CA ASP A 346 17.19 -2.31 37.43
C ASP A 346 16.28 -2.56 38.64
N GLU A 347 15.62 -1.48 39.08
CA GLU A 347 14.49 -1.41 40.01
C GLU A 347 14.52 -2.31 41.26
N TYR A 348 15.68 -2.72 41.77
CA TYR A 348 15.86 -3.69 42.87
C TYR A 348 15.04 -3.42 44.15
N MET A 349 14.53 -2.20 44.36
CA MET A 349 13.51 -1.87 45.37
C MET A 349 13.01 -0.41 45.29
N GLU A 350 13.24 0.29 44.17
CA GLU A 350 12.88 1.71 43.95
C GLU A 350 13.38 2.63 45.09
N PHE A 351 14.68 2.96 45.05
CA PHE A 351 15.50 3.40 46.19
C PHE A 351 15.06 4.67 46.95
N ASP A 352 14.12 5.45 46.43
CA ASP A 352 13.65 6.72 46.98
C ASP A 352 12.31 6.62 47.73
N ARG A 353 11.68 5.44 47.81
CA ARG A 353 10.37 5.27 48.46
C ARG A 353 10.29 4.10 49.44
N ALA A 354 9.16 4.01 50.14
CA ALA A 354 8.84 2.86 50.96
C ALA A 354 8.45 1.67 50.04
N PRO A 355 8.77 0.42 50.39
CA PRO A 355 9.32 0.01 51.68
C PRO A 355 10.85 0.16 51.79
N PHE A 356 11.58 0.42 50.71
CA PHE A 356 13.05 0.48 50.76
C PHE A 356 13.60 1.42 51.83
N THR A 357 13.18 2.69 51.79
CA THR A 357 13.66 3.74 52.69
C THR A 357 13.32 3.48 54.16
N THR A 358 12.23 2.76 54.43
CA THR A 358 11.71 2.51 55.78
C THR A 358 12.16 1.17 56.37
N GLU A 359 12.38 0.15 55.52
CA GLU A 359 12.50 -1.24 55.96
C GLU A 359 13.83 -1.91 55.61
N TYR A 360 14.50 -1.49 54.52
CA TYR A 360 15.66 -2.21 53.98
C TYR A 360 16.96 -1.38 54.01
N LYS A 361 16.85 -0.07 53.83
CA LYS A 361 18.00 0.85 53.76
C LYS A 361 18.94 0.75 54.97
N SER A 362 18.41 0.66 56.19
CA SER A 362 19.23 0.57 57.41
C SER A 362 19.92 -0.79 57.57
N VAL A 363 19.30 -1.88 57.08
CA VAL A 363 19.90 -3.22 57.03
C VAL A 363 21.10 -3.21 56.08
N LEU A 364 20.91 -2.70 54.86
CA LEU A 364 21.96 -2.59 53.86
C LEU A 364 23.08 -1.63 54.27
N ASN A 365 22.76 -0.49 54.91
CA ASN A 365 23.78 0.39 55.49
C ASN A 365 24.62 -0.32 56.57
N SER A 366 23.98 -1.09 57.45
CA SER A 366 24.68 -1.84 58.50
C SER A 366 25.59 -2.91 57.90
N TYR A 367 25.13 -3.59 56.84
CA TYR A 367 25.93 -4.54 56.09
C TYR A 367 27.10 -3.87 55.37
N ALA A 368 26.90 -2.72 54.73
CA ALA A 368 27.94 -1.95 54.04
C ALA A 368 29.10 -1.61 54.99
N VAL A 369 28.78 -1.12 56.19
CA VAL A 369 29.79 -0.80 57.22
C VAL A 369 30.54 -2.06 57.65
N LYS A 370 29.83 -3.19 57.83
CA LYS A 370 30.45 -4.46 58.21
C LYS A 370 31.35 -5.05 57.12
N LYS A 371 30.95 -4.97 55.85
CA LYS A 371 31.67 -5.57 54.71
C LYS A 371 32.81 -4.68 54.21
N TYR A 372 32.59 -3.38 54.06
CA TYR A 372 33.52 -2.46 53.39
C TYR A 372 34.16 -1.42 54.33
N GLY A 373 33.62 -1.24 55.53
CA GLY A 373 34.17 -0.35 56.56
C GLY A 373 33.39 0.96 56.76
N GLN A 374 33.88 1.81 57.66
CA GLN A 374 33.17 3.03 58.06
C GLN A 374 32.96 3.99 56.88
N GLY A 375 31.71 4.43 56.69
CA GLY A 375 31.34 5.42 55.68
C GLY A 375 30.87 4.83 54.34
N TYR A 376 30.89 3.51 54.14
CA TYR A 376 30.19 2.85 53.04
C TYR A 376 28.69 2.72 53.37
N ILE A 377 27.85 2.76 52.34
CA ILE A 377 26.39 2.80 52.47
C ILE A 377 25.73 1.76 51.56
N TRP A 378 24.40 1.65 51.64
CA TRP A 378 23.61 0.69 50.86
C TRP A 378 23.92 0.70 49.36
N LYS A 379 24.23 1.87 48.77
CA LYS A 379 24.61 2.02 47.35
C LYS A 379 25.83 1.15 47.00
N ASP A 380 26.80 1.09 47.90
CA ASP A 380 28.01 0.28 47.74
C ASP A 380 27.71 -1.23 47.85
N VAL A 381 26.66 -1.61 48.57
CA VAL A 381 26.24 -3.02 48.64
C VAL A 381 25.69 -3.48 47.29
N ILE A 382 24.79 -2.70 46.68
CA ILE A 382 24.21 -3.00 45.37
C ILE A 382 25.29 -2.99 44.30
N THR A 383 26.11 -1.94 44.29
CA THR A 383 27.25 -1.81 43.39
C THR A 383 28.21 -2.99 43.51
N GLY A 384 28.52 -3.41 44.74
CA GLY A 384 29.38 -4.56 44.99
C GLY A 384 28.79 -5.86 44.44
N TYR A 385 27.50 -6.10 44.63
CA TYR A 385 26.83 -7.26 44.04
C TYR A 385 26.90 -7.25 42.50
N ILE A 386 26.56 -6.12 41.86
CA ILE A 386 26.58 -5.99 40.40
C ILE A 386 28.00 -6.19 39.87
N ASN A 387 29.01 -5.57 40.49
CA ASN A 387 30.42 -5.78 40.12
C ASN A 387 30.85 -7.24 40.29
N ASP A 388 30.55 -7.86 41.43
CA ASP A 388 30.94 -9.25 41.73
C ASP A 388 30.28 -10.24 40.74
N LEU A 389 29.07 -9.94 40.24
CA LEU A 389 28.38 -10.74 39.24
C LEU A 389 28.90 -10.44 37.82
N ALA A 390 29.13 -9.18 37.48
CA ALA A 390 29.73 -8.77 36.22
C ALA A 390 31.13 -9.37 36.04
N GLU A 391 31.98 -9.36 37.08
CA GLU A 391 33.28 -10.03 37.08
C GLU A 391 33.14 -11.54 36.90
N TYR A 392 32.13 -12.17 37.55
CA TYR A 392 31.87 -13.59 37.39
C TYR A 392 31.55 -13.98 35.94
N VAL A 393 30.63 -13.23 35.31
CA VAL A 393 30.24 -13.38 33.90
C VAL A 393 31.41 -13.06 32.95
N HIS A 394 32.18 -12.01 33.26
CA HIS A 394 33.33 -11.61 32.46
C HIS A 394 34.44 -12.67 32.46
N ASN A 395 34.72 -13.29 33.61
CA ASN A 395 35.69 -14.38 33.72
C ASN A 395 35.29 -15.64 32.93
N ARG A 396 34.03 -15.75 32.53
CA ARG A 396 33.51 -16.82 31.65
C ARG A 396 33.52 -16.46 30.16
N GLY A 397 34.01 -15.26 29.81
CA GLY A 397 34.23 -14.83 28.43
C GLY A 397 33.15 -13.91 27.84
N PHE A 398 32.14 -13.54 28.62
CA PHE A 398 31.09 -12.61 28.19
C PHE A 398 31.44 -11.15 28.52
N THR A 399 30.86 -10.23 27.77
CA THR A 399 30.78 -8.81 28.18
C THR A 399 29.50 -8.62 29.00
N PRO A 400 29.60 -8.33 30.31
CA PRO A 400 28.43 -8.11 31.15
C PRO A 400 27.77 -6.77 30.80
N ARG A 401 26.43 -6.75 30.78
CA ARG A 401 25.62 -5.54 30.56
C ARG A 401 24.59 -5.33 31.66
N ILE A 402 24.32 -4.07 31.97
CA ILE A 402 23.36 -3.67 33.01
C ILE A 402 22.47 -2.53 32.55
N TRP A 403 21.29 -2.42 33.15
CA TRP A 403 20.48 -1.21 33.07
C TRP A 403 21.09 -0.06 33.90
N ASN A 404 20.82 1.18 33.49
CA ASN A 404 21.50 2.35 34.07
C ASN A 404 20.95 2.82 35.43
N ASP A 405 19.70 2.54 35.79
CA ASP A 405 19.00 3.20 36.89
C ASP A 405 19.53 2.83 38.28
N GLY A 406 20.05 1.61 38.43
CA GLY A 406 20.60 1.08 39.69
C GLY A 406 21.98 1.63 40.09
N VAL A 407 22.72 2.24 39.16
CA VAL A 407 24.15 2.55 39.33
C VAL A 407 24.39 4.04 39.37
N TYR A 408 25.31 4.48 40.23
CA TYR A 408 25.57 5.89 40.53
C TYR A 408 24.33 6.64 41.04
N TYR A 409 23.36 5.91 41.60
CA TYR A 409 22.11 6.47 42.10
C TYR A 409 22.34 7.51 43.20
N GLY A 410 21.71 8.67 43.05
CA GLY A 410 21.80 9.82 43.93
C GLY A 410 23.23 10.32 44.08
N GLU A 411 24.05 10.32 43.02
CA GLU A 411 25.45 10.77 43.08
C GLU A 411 25.60 12.21 43.64
N ASN A 412 24.61 13.07 43.39
CA ASN A 412 24.58 14.44 43.93
C ASN A 412 23.75 14.58 45.22
N SER A 413 23.38 13.48 45.88
CA SER A 413 22.54 13.53 47.10
C SER A 413 23.36 13.79 48.38
N TYR A 414 22.69 14.34 49.40
CA TYR A 414 23.29 14.64 50.70
C TYR A 414 23.74 13.40 51.49
N GLU A 415 23.31 12.20 51.07
CA GLU A 415 23.60 10.92 51.73
C GLU A 415 24.97 10.34 51.37
N GLY A 416 25.68 10.97 50.42
CA GLY A 416 26.96 10.51 49.90
C GLY A 416 26.81 9.70 48.62
N ALA A 417 27.82 9.82 47.75
CA ALA A 417 27.91 9.09 46.50
C ALA A 417 28.35 7.63 46.72
N GLN A 418 28.05 6.78 45.75
CA GLN A 418 28.65 5.46 45.60
C GLN A 418 30.19 5.59 45.60
N LYS A 419 30.87 4.75 46.38
CA LYS A 419 32.32 4.74 46.55
C LYS A 419 33.00 3.58 45.82
N ILE A 420 32.32 2.44 45.72
CA ILE A 420 32.81 1.33 44.90
C ILE A 420 32.80 1.77 43.43
N LYS A 421 33.97 1.66 42.78
CA LYS A 421 34.11 1.94 41.35
C LYS A 421 33.52 0.76 40.58
N MET A 422 32.66 1.02 39.60
CA MET A 422 32.22 -0.01 38.65
C MET A 422 33.39 -0.47 37.78
N HIS A 423 33.36 -1.72 37.33
CA HIS A 423 34.23 -2.15 36.24
C HIS A 423 33.91 -1.36 34.96
N ASP A 424 34.94 -0.91 34.26
CA ASP A 424 34.83 -0.07 33.06
C ASP A 424 34.43 -0.87 31.82
N TYR A 425 34.66 -2.19 31.80
CA TYR A 425 34.22 -3.09 30.73
C TYR A 425 32.72 -3.42 30.77
N ILE A 426 31.96 -2.94 31.75
CA ILE A 426 30.51 -3.20 31.84
C ILE A 426 29.78 -2.34 30.81
N GLY A 427 29.00 -2.98 29.93
CA GLY A 427 28.12 -2.27 29.01
C GLY A 427 26.92 -1.65 29.75
N ILE A 428 26.61 -0.40 29.43
CA ILE A 428 25.49 0.33 30.04
C ILE A 428 24.33 0.42 29.06
N ASP A 429 23.26 -0.30 29.35
CA ASP A 429 21.99 -0.20 28.65
C ASP A 429 21.21 0.99 29.25
N PHE A 430 21.30 2.15 28.60
CA PHE A 430 20.70 3.39 29.07
C PHE A 430 19.27 3.54 28.54
N TRP A 431 18.28 3.26 29.39
CA TRP A 431 16.87 3.29 29.02
C TRP A 431 16.16 4.57 29.47
N SER A 432 16.44 5.04 30.68
CA SER A 432 15.70 6.14 31.31
C SER A 432 16.48 6.82 32.42
N GLN A 433 16.41 8.15 32.48
CA GLN A 433 16.72 8.92 33.68
C GLN A 433 15.47 9.17 34.56
N MET A 434 14.27 8.77 34.08
CA MET A 434 12.95 9.04 34.66
C MET A 434 12.76 10.51 35.09
N SER A 435 11.96 11.28 34.36
CA SER A 435 11.79 12.73 34.61
C SER A 435 11.39 13.12 36.03
N TRP A 436 10.80 12.20 36.80
CA TRP A 436 10.40 12.40 38.20
C TRP A 436 11.47 11.97 39.23
N ASN A 437 12.53 11.24 38.83
CA ASN A 437 13.56 10.73 39.72
C ASN A 437 14.94 11.33 39.44
N SER A 438 15.22 12.51 40.00
CA SER A 438 16.52 13.18 39.87
C SER A 438 17.72 12.41 40.46
N SER A 439 17.48 11.33 41.19
CA SER A 439 18.55 10.49 41.73
C SER A 439 19.12 9.53 40.69
N ILE A 440 18.39 9.19 39.62
CA ILE A 440 18.97 8.34 38.57
C ILE A 440 20.09 9.10 37.86
N ALA A 441 21.24 8.44 37.72
CA ALA A 441 22.42 9.03 37.12
C ALA A 441 22.17 9.41 35.65
N ASN A 442 22.59 10.62 35.28
CA ASN A 442 22.50 11.10 33.90
C ASN A 442 23.62 10.50 33.03
N LEU A 443 23.49 10.61 31.71
CA LEU A 443 24.48 10.08 30.75
C LEU A 443 25.90 10.61 31.03
N GLN A 444 26.03 11.90 31.34
CA GLN A 444 27.33 12.52 31.61
C GLN A 444 28.02 11.91 32.84
N THR A 445 27.26 11.40 33.80
CA THR A 445 27.81 10.72 34.98
C THR A 445 28.55 9.45 34.57
N PHE A 446 27.94 8.61 33.74
CA PHE A 446 28.58 7.38 33.24
C PHE A 446 29.86 7.70 32.45
N ILE A 447 29.80 8.68 31.54
CA ILE A 447 30.97 9.13 30.76
C ILE A 447 32.10 9.62 31.68
N ASN A 448 31.77 10.45 32.68
CA ASN A 448 32.77 10.97 33.62
C ASN A 448 33.39 9.88 34.52
N LYS A 449 32.67 8.77 34.72
CA LYS A 449 33.14 7.60 35.48
C LYS A 449 33.96 6.62 34.63
N GLY A 450 34.12 6.91 33.33
CA GLY A 450 34.97 6.14 32.42
C GLY A 450 34.24 5.02 31.68
N HIS A 451 32.90 5.03 31.66
CA HIS A 451 32.14 4.12 30.81
C HIS A 451 32.14 4.62 29.37
N ASP A 452 32.62 3.79 28.45
CA ASP A 452 32.71 4.08 27.02
C ASP A 452 31.91 3.09 26.14
N THR A 453 31.08 2.27 26.77
CA THR A 453 30.28 1.24 26.11
C THR A 453 28.83 1.42 26.53
N ILE A 454 28.10 2.30 25.83
CA ILE A 454 26.73 2.70 26.19
C ILE A 454 25.78 2.44 25.02
N TYR A 455 24.64 1.82 25.33
CA TYR A 455 23.57 1.49 24.39
C TYR A 455 22.34 2.36 24.67
N ASN A 456 21.68 2.86 23.63
CA ASN A 456 20.56 3.79 23.73
C ASN A 456 19.21 3.05 23.57
N ILE A 457 18.52 2.77 24.69
CA ILE A 457 17.20 2.10 24.72
C ILE A 457 16.11 3.12 25.06
N ASN A 458 16.23 4.33 24.51
CA ASN A 458 15.41 5.49 24.86
C ASN A 458 13.92 5.16 25.02
N ALA A 459 13.44 5.13 26.28
CA ALA A 459 12.05 4.74 26.57
C ALA A 459 11.02 5.65 25.88
N SER A 460 11.35 6.92 25.65
CA SER A 460 10.43 7.88 25.00
C SER A 460 10.24 7.66 23.49
N PHE A 461 11.00 6.75 22.88
CA PHE A 461 10.91 6.40 21.46
C PHE A 461 10.68 4.91 21.23
N PHE A 462 11.28 4.05 22.05
CA PHE A 462 11.51 2.65 21.69
C PHE A 462 10.77 1.62 22.54
N TYR A 463 9.95 2.06 23.50
CA TYR A 463 9.20 1.14 24.37
C TYR A 463 7.83 0.86 23.77
N TYR A 464 7.65 -0.39 23.31
CA TYR A 464 6.36 -1.01 23.08
C TYR A 464 5.98 -1.80 24.32
N VAL A 465 4.83 -1.50 24.92
CA VAL A 465 4.44 -2.07 26.22
C VAL A 465 3.03 -2.62 26.16
N LEU A 466 2.84 -3.83 26.67
CA LEU A 466 1.53 -4.42 26.98
C LEU A 466 1.06 -3.90 28.35
N ARG A 467 0.51 -2.69 28.41
CA ARG A 467 0.28 -1.95 29.67
C ARG A 467 -0.92 -2.45 30.47
N ASN A 468 -0.81 -2.38 31.80
CA ASN A 468 -1.91 -2.67 32.71
C ASN A 468 -3.10 -1.72 32.58
N SER A 469 -2.88 -0.47 32.16
CA SER A 469 -3.93 0.56 32.02
C SER A 469 -3.96 1.14 30.61
N LYS A 470 -5.18 1.36 30.08
CA LYS A 470 -5.37 1.97 28.75
C LYS A 470 -4.97 3.46 28.77
N PRO A 471 -4.12 3.91 27.83
CA PRO A 471 -3.81 5.33 27.67
C PRO A 471 -5.07 6.18 27.42
N THR A 472 -5.06 7.43 27.87
CA THR A 472 -6.20 8.35 27.72
C THR A 472 -6.22 9.08 26.37
N ASP A 473 -5.18 8.90 25.54
CA ASP A 473 -4.98 9.56 24.26
C ASP A 473 -5.50 8.74 23.05
N GLY A 474 -6.24 7.66 23.31
CA GLY A 474 -6.86 6.83 22.27
C GLY A 474 -6.04 5.62 21.84
N ARG A 475 -4.79 5.47 22.30
CA ARG A 475 -3.97 4.27 22.04
C ARG A 475 -4.54 3.02 22.69
N GLU A 476 -4.26 1.87 22.09
CA GLU A 476 -4.51 0.58 22.72
C GLU A 476 -3.52 0.28 23.85
N GLN A 477 -3.88 -0.66 24.73
CA GLN A 477 -3.02 -1.06 25.84
C GLN A 477 -1.71 -1.72 25.39
N HIS A 478 -1.70 -2.29 24.19
CA HIS A 478 -0.53 -2.84 23.51
C HIS A 478 -0.06 -1.81 22.47
N SER A 479 0.89 -0.96 22.83
CA SER A 479 1.32 0.15 21.96
C SER A 479 2.67 0.74 22.36
N PHE A 480 3.28 1.53 21.49
CA PHE A 480 4.37 2.43 21.87
C PHE A 480 3.91 3.54 22.80
N ASP A 481 4.84 4.16 23.52
CA ASP A 481 4.57 5.27 24.45
C ASP A 481 4.00 6.55 23.79
N ASN A 482 4.02 6.64 22.46
CA ASN A 482 3.50 7.77 21.69
C ASN A 482 2.63 7.29 20.52
N LEU A 483 1.66 8.10 20.12
CA LEU A 483 0.99 7.94 18.82
C LEU A 483 1.98 8.21 17.68
N ASN A 484 1.87 7.46 16.58
CA ASN A 484 2.72 7.58 15.39
C ASN A 484 4.22 7.50 15.75
N ALA A 485 4.60 6.46 16.51
CA ALA A 485 5.94 6.34 17.06
C ALA A 485 7.00 6.14 15.96
N ASP A 486 6.68 5.41 14.90
CA ASP A 486 7.45 5.29 13.66
C ASP A 486 7.86 6.66 13.07
N ARG A 487 6.89 7.56 12.85
CA ARG A 487 7.11 8.92 12.34
C ARG A 487 7.95 9.73 13.32
N LYS A 488 7.69 9.58 14.61
CA LYS A 488 8.45 10.27 15.66
C LYS A 488 9.91 9.81 15.70
N ILE A 489 10.16 8.50 15.62
CA ILE A 489 11.52 7.93 15.54
C ILE A 489 12.22 8.47 14.30
N TYR A 490 11.58 8.38 13.13
CA TYR A 490 12.17 8.81 11.87
C TYR A 490 12.53 10.30 11.86
N ASN A 491 11.63 11.16 12.32
CA ASN A 491 11.79 12.61 12.24
C ASN A 491 12.64 13.19 13.38
N GLU A 492 12.55 12.66 14.60
CA GLU A 492 13.05 13.34 15.80
C GLU A 492 14.15 12.59 16.55
N TRP A 493 14.30 11.28 16.36
CA TRP A 493 15.32 10.50 17.06
C TRP A 493 16.66 10.54 16.33
N SER A 494 17.74 10.55 17.11
CA SER A 494 19.11 10.36 16.64
C SER A 494 19.90 9.56 17.68
N PRO A 495 20.99 8.87 17.31
CA PRO A 495 21.77 8.04 18.25
C PRO A 495 22.23 8.78 19.52
N GLY A 496 22.57 10.07 19.41
CA GLY A 496 22.98 10.91 20.52
C GLY A 496 21.85 11.39 21.43
N LYS A 497 20.58 11.05 21.13
CA LYS A 497 19.41 11.44 21.93
C LYS A 497 19.07 10.37 22.96
N PHE A 498 19.65 10.49 24.15
CA PHE A 498 19.35 9.64 25.31
C PHE A 498 18.16 10.20 26.11
N GLN A 499 17.38 9.33 26.74
CA GLN A 499 16.18 9.73 27.47
C GLN A 499 16.54 10.67 28.64
N GLY A 500 15.84 11.79 28.77
CA GLY A 500 16.04 12.76 29.86
C GLY A 500 17.33 13.58 29.79
N ASN A 501 18.17 13.39 28.75
CA ASN A 501 19.49 13.98 28.64
C ASN A 501 19.58 14.95 27.44
N PRO A 502 20.40 16.01 27.52
CA PRO A 502 20.77 16.81 26.34
C PRO A 502 21.36 15.92 25.24
N ALA A 503 21.03 16.21 23.99
CA ALA A 503 21.58 15.47 22.86
C ALA A 503 23.11 15.64 22.78
N VAL A 504 23.82 14.53 22.58
CA VAL A 504 25.26 14.49 22.31
C VAL A 504 25.51 14.29 20.81
N ASN A 505 26.78 14.33 20.38
CA ASN A 505 27.11 14.04 18.98
C ASN A 505 26.78 12.57 18.65
N ASP A 506 26.01 12.33 17.58
CA ASP A 506 25.58 11.00 17.15
C ASP A 506 26.75 10.04 16.84
N GLY A 507 27.90 10.58 16.43
CA GLY A 507 29.11 9.82 16.13
C GLY A 507 30.08 9.69 17.32
N SER A 508 29.61 9.91 18.55
CA SER A 508 30.45 9.76 19.73
C SER A 508 30.86 8.28 19.92
N ASP A 509 32.15 8.01 20.10
CA ASP A 509 32.70 6.65 20.19
C ASP A 509 32.07 5.80 21.30
N PHE A 510 31.52 6.42 22.35
CA PHE A 510 30.90 5.68 23.45
C PHE A 510 29.52 5.11 23.13
N ILE A 511 28.87 5.58 22.05
CA ILE A 511 27.57 5.10 21.61
C ILE A 511 27.78 3.81 20.81
N LYS A 512 27.45 2.67 21.41
CA LYS A 512 27.69 1.35 20.79
C LYS A 512 26.47 0.76 20.13
N GLY A 513 25.27 1.16 20.55
CA GLY A 513 24.05 0.66 19.95
C GLY A 513 22.78 1.42 20.28
N ALA A 514 21.69 0.98 19.66
CA ALA A 514 20.33 1.38 19.97
C ALA A 514 19.40 0.17 19.99
N SER A 515 18.35 0.21 20.81
CA SER A 515 17.43 -0.91 20.95
C SER A 515 15.97 -0.48 21.05
N LEU A 516 15.12 -1.17 20.28
CA LEU A 516 13.68 -1.28 20.55
C LEU A 516 13.45 -2.25 21.71
N ALA A 517 12.47 -2.00 22.58
CA ALA A 517 12.12 -2.89 23.68
C ALA A 517 10.64 -3.23 23.70
N ILE A 518 10.35 -4.53 23.72
CA ILE A 518 9.02 -5.12 23.88
C ILE A 518 8.89 -5.54 25.34
N TRP A 519 8.00 -4.86 26.08
CA TRP A 519 7.70 -5.16 27.48
C TRP A 519 6.30 -5.73 27.64
N CYS A 520 6.17 -6.83 28.38
CA CYS A 520 4.93 -7.60 28.49
C CYS A 520 4.26 -7.49 29.87
N ASP A 521 4.17 -6.28 30.43
CA ASP A 521 3.64 -6.03 31.79
C ASP A 521 2.27 -6.69 32.04
N ASN A 522 1.41 -6.72 31.03
CA ASN A 522 0.18 -7.50 30.99
C ASN A 522 0.23 -8.49 29.81
N PRO A 523 0.72 -9.72 30.04
CA PRO A 523 1.08 -10.65 28.96
C PRO A 523 -0.13 -11.21 28.17
N ASN A 524 -1.36 -10.98 28.63
CA ASN A 524 -2.58 -11.56 28.09
C ASN A 524 -3.34 -10.63 27.12
N LEU A 525 -2.80 -9.44 26.81
CA LEU A 525 -3.52 -8.44 26.01
C LEU A 525 -3.65 -8.78 24.52
N CYS A 526 -2.60 -9.35 23.93
CA CYS A 526 -2.57 -9.68 22.52
C CYS A 526 -1.74 -10.95 22.26
N SER A 527 -1.84 -11.51 21.05
CA SER A 527 -0.99 -12.61 20.62
C SER A 527 0.41 -12.11 20.27
N GLU A 528 1.39 -13.01 20.20
CA GLU A 528 2.73 -12.68 19.69
C GLU A 528 2.71 -12.23 18.21
N ASP A 529 1.69 -12.61 17.44
CA ASP A 529 1.52 -12.13 16.05
C ASP A 529 1.11 -10.66 15.99
N VAL A 530 0.19 -10.23 16.86
CA VAL A 530 -0.17 -8.82 16.99
C VAL A 530 1.04 -8.00 17.46
N ILE A 531 1.92 -8.54 18.31
CA ILE A 531 3.17 -7.86 18.68
C ILE A 531 4.05 -7.64 17.44
N THR A 532 4.17 -8.63 16.54
CA THR A 532 4.95 -8.46 15.30
C THR A 532 4.35 -7.38 14.40
N GLU A 533 3.03 -7.35 14.27
CA GLU A 533 2.31 -6.33 13.48
C GLU A 533 2.52 -4.93 14.08
N ASP A 534 2.33 -4.80 15.40
CA ASP A 534 2.37 -3.52 16.10
C ASP A 534 3.76 -2.85 16.10
N ILE A 535 4.86 -3.60 15.93
CA ILE A 535 6.24 -3.05 15.95
C ILE A 535 6.84 -2.89 14.56
N ALA A 536 6.15 -3.35 13.51
CA ALA A 536 6.75 -3.50 12.18
C ALA A 536 7.29 -2.16 11.64
N ASP A 537 6.50 -1.09 11.75
CA ASP A 537 6.84 0.23 11.19
C ASP A 537 7.94 0.94 12.02
N GLU A 538 7.88 0.82 13.35
CA GLU A 538 8.91 1.37 14.24
C GLU A 538 10.27 0.69 14.05
N LEU A 539 10.29 -0.63 13.75
CA LEU A 539 11.52 -1.33 13.39
C LEU A 539 12.12 -0.77 12.10
N ARG A 540 11.30 -0.48 11.07
CA ARG A 540 11.76 0.15 9.83
C ARG A 540 12.40 1.50 10.10
N ALA A 541 11.77 2.33 10.94
CA ALA A 541 12.27 3.65 11.31
C ALA A 541 13.58 3.58 12.12
N LEU A 542 13.65 2.71 13.13
CA LEU A 542 14.87 2.48 13.91
C LEU A 542 16.01 1.96 13.02
N ALA A 543 15.72 0.99 12.14
CA ALA A 543 16.71 0.43 11.24
C ALA A 543 17.30 1.52 10.31
N SER A 544 16.45 2.35 9.68
CA SER A 544 16.91 3.51 8.89
C SER A 544 17.74 4.50 9.71
N LYS A 545 17.26 4.94 10.87
CA LYS A 545 17.91 6.01 11.64
C LYS A 545 19.17 5.57 12.38
N SER A 546 19.31 4.28 12.67
CA SER A 546 20.53 3.71 13.24
C SER A 546 21.56 3.32 12.16
N TRP A 547 21.11 2.97 10.95
CA TRP A 547 21.98 2.70 9.81
C TRP A 547 22.52 3.99 9.18
N ASN A 548 21.62 4.91 8.78
CA ASN A 548 21.94 6.23 8.23
C ASN A 548 21.24 7.32 9.05
N THR A 549 22.00 8.00 9.92
CA THR A 549 21.46 9.05 10.80
C THR A 549 20.86 10.23 10.03
N SER A 550 21.26 10.44 8.77
CA SER A 550 20.78 11.51 7.90
C SER A 550 19.55 11.13 7.06
N SER A 551 18.96 9.95 7.27
CA SER A 551 17.82 9.43 6.48
C SER A 551 16.69 10.45 6.23
N ASN A 552 16.25 11.15 7.28
CA ASN A 552 15.17 12.15 7.20
C ASN A 552 15.56 13.45 6.48
N SER A 553 16.82 13.61 6.08
CA SER A 553 17.28 14.68 5.18
C SER A 553 17.35 14.22 3.72
N ILE A 554 17.23 12.91 3.45
CA ILE A 554 17.24 12.31 2.10
C ILE A 554 15.81 12.22 1.57
N THR A 555 14.87 11.78 2.41
CA THR A 555 13.46 11.65 2.05
C THR A 555 12.56 11.91 3.25
N ASP A 556 11.36 12.46 3.00
CA ASP A 556 10.34 12.64 4.02
C ASP A 556 9.75 11.29 4.48
N PHE A 557 8.98 11.34 5.56
CA PHE A 557 8.44 10.12 6.17
C PHE A 557 7.43 9.40 5.26
N ASP A 558 6.59 10.13 4.52
CA ASP A 558 5.50 9.52 3.74
C ASP A 558 6.11 8.75 2.55
N SER A 559 7.11 9.35 1.89
CA SER A 559 7.92 8.71 0.85
C SER A 559 8.71 7.51 1.39
N PHE A 560 9.28 7.63 2.59
CA PHE A 560 9.95 6.52 3.27
C PHE A 560 8.99 5.34 3.51
N GLN A 561 7.78 5.63 3.98
CA GLN A 561 6.73 4.64 4.23
C GLN A 561 6.26 3.96 2.96
N GLU A 562 6.03 4.71 1.89
CA GLU A 562 5.67 4.15 0.59
C GLU A 562 6.75 3.15 0.09
N ASN A 563 8.03 3.51 0.23
CA ASN A 563 9.13 2.66 -0.22
C ASN A 563 9.26 1.37 0.59
N TYR A 564 9.24 1.43 1.93
CA TYR A 564 9.34 0.19 2.71
C TYR A 564 8.08 -0.68 2.60
N THR A 565 6.91 -0.08 2.34
CA THR A 565 5.67 -0.85 2.08
C THR A 565 5.80 -1.71 0.83
N LYS A 566 6.43 -1.19 -0.23
CA LYS A 566 6.73 -1.96 -1.46
C LYS A 566 7.67 -3.14 -1.21
N LEU A 567 8.63 -2.98 -0.29
CA LEU A 567 9.60 -4.03 0.05
C LEU A 567 8.95 -5.24 0.75
N GLY A 568 7.87 -4.99 1.51
CA GLY A 568 7.20 -6.01 2.32
C GLY A 568 8.13 -6.68 3.33
N ASN A 569 7.73 -7.86 3.81
CA ASN A 569 8.49 -8.64 4.78
C ASN A 569 9.64 -9.43 4.12
N VAL A 570 10.53 -10.00 4.93
CA VAL A 570 11.59 -10.92 4.49
C VAL A 570 11.02 -12.16 3.78
N ALA A 571 11.81 -12.78 2.90
CA ALA A 571 11.48 -14.12 2.39
C ALA A 571 11.39 -15.15 3.53
N GLY A 572 10.40 -16.05 3.48
CA GLY A 572 10.16 -16.99 4.57
C GLY A 572 9.75 -16.29 5.88
N PHE A 573 8.93 -15.26 5.79
CA PHE A 573 8.39 -14.53 6.95
C PHE A 573 7.45 -15.38 7.80
N GLU A 574 6.60 -16.21 7.18
CA GLU A 574 5.62 -17.00 7.92
C GLU A 574 6.27 -17.98 8.90
N LYS A 575 5.65 -18.16 10.07
CA LYS A 575 6.13 -19.09 11.10
C LYS A 575 6.22 -20.51 10.54
N GLY A 576 7.35 -21.17 10.81
CA GLY A 576 7.62 -22.53 10.33
C GLY A 576 7.98 -22.64 8.85
N SER A 577 8.12 -21.53 8.13
CA SER A 577 8.50 -21.54 6.71
C SER A 577 9.97 -21.96 6.50
N THR A 578 10.20 -22.62 5.37
CA THR A 578 11.53 -23.01 4.89
C THR A 578 11.78 -22.37 3.53
N LEU A 579 12.99 -21.87 3.32
CA LEU A 579 13.41 -21.33 2.03
C LEU A 579 13.69 -22.46 1.01
N PRO A 580 13.53 -22.18 -0.30
CA PRO A 580 13.83 -23.16 -1.35
C PRO A 580 15.31 -23.54 -1.37
N ASP A 581 15.60 -24.79 -1.73
CA ASP A 581 16.97 -25.24 -1.99
C ASP A 581 17.47 -24.66 -3.32
N VAL A 582 18.71 -24.16 -3.31
CA VAL A 582 19.37 -23.50 -4.43
C VAL A 582 20.60 -24.24 -4.92
N GLY A 583 20.88 -25.42 -4.36
CA GLY A 583 21.98 -26.27 -4.77
C GLY A 583 23.36 -25.83 -4.28
N GLU A 584 24.40 -26.36 -4.92
CA GLU A 584 25.80 -26.22 -4.52
C GLU A 584 26.59 -25.29 -5.44
N PHE A 585 27.71 -24.77 -4.92
CA PHE A 585 28.65 -23.98 -5.74
C PHE A 585 29.30 -24.85 -6.81
N LEU A 586 29.28 -24.39 -8.06
CA LEU A 586 30.04 -25.01 -9.13
C LEU A 586 31.50 -24.55 -9.07
N THR A 587 32.43 -25.50 -9.18
CA THR A 587 33.85 -25.18 -9.32
C THR A 587 34.15 -24.70 -10.74
N ALA A 588 35.16 -23.84 -10.90
CA ALA A 588 35.63 -23.43 -12.23
C ALA A 588 36.03 -24.62 -13.13
N GLY A 589 36.40 -25.76 -12.53
CA GLY A 589 36.74 -26.99 -13.23
C GLY A 589 35.55 -27.77 -13.78
N ASP A 590 34.36 -27.57 -13.21
CA ASP A 590 33.12 -28.26 -13.58
C ASP A 590 32.16 -27.35 -14.35
N LEU A 591 32.51 -26.06 -14.52
CA LEU A 591 31.73 -25.08 -15.23
C LEU A 591 31.88 -25.24 -16.75
N GLY A 592 30.82 -25.67 -17.40
CA GLY A 592 30.66 -25.56 -18.84
C GLY A 592 29.79 -24.35 -19.19
N LYS A 593 29.91 -23.85 -20.43
CA LYS A 593 29.18 -22.68 -20.90
C LYS A 593 28.67 -22.85 -22.32
N ILE A 594 27.69 -22.05 -22.70
CA ILE A 594 27.35 -21.76 -24.10
C ILE A 594 26.97 -20.28 -24.21
N THR A 595 27.12 -19.69 -25.39
CA THR A 595 26.71 -18.31 -25.66
C THR A 595 25.61 -18.32 -26.71
N ILE A 596 24.53 -17.59 -26.47
CA ILE A 596 23.38 -17.47 -27.35
C ILE A 596 23.34 -16.02 -27.84
N ARG A 597 23.44 -15.83 -29.15
CA ARG A 597 23.33 -14.53 -29.80
C ARG A 597 21.95 -14.36 -30.43
N PHE A 598 21.44 -13.15 -30.36
CA PHE A 598 20.13 -12.77 -30.85
C PHE A 598 20.30 -11.69 -31.92
N VAL A 599 20.05 -12.02 -33.19
CA VAL A 599 20.36 -11.11 -34.30
C VAL A 599 19.20 -10.96 -35.28
N ASP A 600 19.15 -9.85 -35.99
CA ASP A 600 18.23 -9.66 -37.11
C ASP A 600 18.76 -10.33 -38.40
N GLU A 601 18.00 -10.20 -39.48
CA GLU A 601 18.38 -10.69 -40.82
C GLU A 601 19.69 -10.08 -41.36
N ASN A 602 20.11 -8.92 -40.84
CA ASN A 602 21.35 -8.23 -41.20
C ASN A 602 22.51 -8.57 -40.25
N ASN A 603 22.33 -9.55 -39.36
CA ASN A 603 23.28 -9.94 -38.31
C ASN A 603 23.60 -8.79 -37.32
N GLN A 604 22.68 -7.83 -37.19
CA GLN A 604 22.70 -6.79 -36.17
C GLN A 604 22.15 -7.37 -34.85
N GLU A 605 22.82 -7.09 -33.74
CA GLU A 605 22.43 -7.56 -32.41
C GLU A 605 21.10 -6.92 -31.97
N LEU A 606 20.11 -7.75 -31.64
CA LEU A 606 18.79 -7.34 -31.18
C LEU A 606 18.66 -7.37 -29.66
N LYS A 607 19.40 -8.28 -29.01
CA LYS A 607 19.49 -8.46 -27.56
C LYS A 607 20.91 -8.89 -27.23
N HIS A 608 21.42 -8.42 -26.08
CA HIS A 608 22.74 -8.82 -25.61
C HIS A 608 22.90 -10.34 -25.56
N GLU A 609 24.05 -10.82 -26.02
CA GLU A 609 24.33 -12.25 -26.01
C GLU A 609 24.26 -12.81 -24.59
N VAL A 610 23.54 -13.92 -24.43
CA VAL A 610 23.35 -14.57 -23.13
C VAL A 610 24.31 -15.73 -23.04
N THR A 611 25.16 -15.76 -22.02
CA THR A 611 25.99 -16.94 -21.75
C THR A 611 25.29 -17.79 -20.70
N LYS A 612 24.84 -18.99 -21.08
CA LYS A 612 24.26 -19.97 -20.15
C LYS A 612 25.38 -20.86 -19.61
N TYR A 613 25.26 -21.25 -18.36
CA TYR A 613 26.24 -22.11 -17.69
C TYR A 613 25.57 -23.36 -17.14
N GLY A 614 26.35 -24.41 -16.99
CA GLY A 614 25.90 -25.67 -16.41
C GLY A 614 27.09 -26.57 -16.13
N THR A 615 26.82 -27.76 -15.59
CA THR A 615 27.90 -28.70 -15.29
C THR A 615 28.44 -29.28 -16.60
N VAL A 616 29.76 -29.36 -16.77
CA VAL A 616 30.36 -29.97 -17.98
C VAL A 616 29.76 -31.37 -18.21
N GLY A 617 29.20 -31.58 -19.40
CA GLY A 617 28.52 -32.83 -19.79
C GLY A 617 27.02 -32.87 -19.50
N GLU A 618 26.48 -31.93 -18.73
CA GLU A 618 25.04 -31.75 -18.53
C GLU A 618 24.36 -31.31 -19.83
N LYS A 619 23.18 -31.86 -20.12
CA LYS A 619 22.41 -31.53 -21.32
C LYS A 619 21.67 -30.22 -21.15
N PHE A 620 21.58 -29.46 -22.23
CA PHE A 620 20.73 -28.28 -22.29
C PHE A 620 19.80 -28.33 -23.50
N GLU A 621 18.71 -27.59 -23.38
CA GLU A 621 17.78 -27.26 -24.44
C GLU A 621 17.35 -25.81 -24.24
N PHE A 622 17.57 -24.94 -25.23
CA PHE A 622 17.12 -23.56 -25.20
C PHE A 622 16.30 -23.25 -26.43
N SER A 623 15.17 -22.60 -26.23
CA SER A 623 14.36 -22.04 -27.32
C SER A 623 14.78 -20.60 -27.58
N ALA A 624 14.37 -20.07 -28.73
CA ALA A 624 14.56 -18.67 -29.03
C ALA A 624 13.82 -17.81 -28.00
N ASP A 625 14.50 -16.83 -27.42
CA ASP A 625 13.84 -15.87 -26.54
C ASP A 625 12.84 -15.06 -27.38
N PRO A 626 11.64 -14.77 -26.86
CA PRO A 626 10.78 -13.78 -27.50
C PRO A 626 11.51 -12.44 -27.50
N ILE A 627 11.69 -11.85 -28.68
CA ILE A 627 12.24 -10.49 -28.82
C ILE A 627 11.09 -9.62 -29.27
N TYR A 628 10.78 -8.65 -28.43
CA TYR A 628 9.67 -7.75 -28.65
C TYR A 628 9.78 -7.00 -29.99
N GLY A 629 8.73 -7.07 -30.81
CA GLY A 629 8.70 -6.52 -32.18
C GLY A 629 9.41 -7.34 -33.25
N TYR A 630 9.85 -8.54 -32.92
CA TYR A 630 10.48 -9.46 -33.84
C TYR A 630 9.93 -10.88 -33.66
N ARG A 631 9.92 -11.67 -34.73
CA ARG A 631 9.64 -13.10 -34.65
C ARG A 631 10.84 -13.90 -35.13
N VAL A 632 11.10 -15.03 -34.49
CA VAL A 632 12.21 -15.90 -34.89
C VAL A 632 11.90 -16.57 -36.23
N ILE A 633 12.90 -16.60 -37.12
CA ILE A 633 12.76 -17.16 -38.47
C ILE A 633 12.77 -18.71 -38.43
N ASP A 634 13.59 -19.32 -37.56
CA ASP A 634 13.62 -20.77 -37.30
C ASP A 634 13.55 -21.03 -35.77
N ASN A 635 12.36 -21.39 -35.28
CA ASN A 635 12.10 -21.58 -33.84
C ASN A 635 12.52 -22.96 -33.28
N LYS A 636 13.50 -23.62 -33.89
CA LYS A 636 13.97 -24.91 -33.37
C LYS A 636 14.81 -24.71 -32.11
N PRO A 637 14.54 -25.45 -31.02
CA PRO A 637 15.38 -25.40 -29.83
C PRO A 637 16.81 -25.81 -30.16
N ILE A 638 17.78 -25.07 -29.63
CA ILE A 638 19.17 -25.48 -29.62
C ILE A 638 19.35 -26.51 -28.51
N THR A 639 19.93 -27.65 -28.82
CA THR A 639 20.19 -28.73 -27.85
C THR A 639 21.66 -29.12 -27.88
N GLY A 640 22.18 -29.54 -26.72
CA GLY A 640 23.58 -29.93 -26.61
C GLY A 640 23.96 -30.34 -25.20
N THR A 641 25.26 -30.33 -24.92
CA THR A 641 25.81 -30.49 -23.58
C THR A 641 26.78 -29.37 -23.28
N TYR A 642 26.82 -28.88 -22.04
CA TYR A 642 27.76 -27.86 -21.62
C TYR A 642 29.21 -28.36 -21.77
N THR A 643 30.07 -27.52 -22.34
CA THR A 643 31.51 -27.79 -22.53
C THR A 643 32.34 -26.64 -21.96
N LYS A 644 33.62 -26.88 -21.68
CA LYS A 644 34.51 -25.84 -21.14
C LYS A 644 34.82 -24.74 -22.16
N GLU A 645 35.03 -25.16 -23.40
CA GLU A 645 35.34 -24.26 -24.53
C GLU A 645 34.15 -23.34 -24.83
N GLY A 646 32.95 -23.87 -24.64
CA GLY A 646 31.68 -23.21 -24.93
C GLY A 646 31.37 -23.17 -26.41
N ALA A 647 30.08 -23.33 -26.74
CA ALA A 647 29.58 -23.22 -28.11
C ALA A 647 28.76 -21.93 -28.26
N VAL A 648 28.85 -21.30 -29.43
CA VAL A 648 28.04 -20.14 -29.78
C VAL A 648 26.87 -20.60 -30.65
N TYR A 649 25.67 -20.24 -30.24
CA TYR A 649 24.43 -20.46 -30.98
C TYR A 649 23.82 -19.11 -31.36
N VAL A 650 23.07 -19.07 -32.47
CA VAL A 650 22.47 -17.84 -32.99
C VAL A 650 21.00 -18.09 -33.28
N PHE A 651 20.13 -17.26 -32.71
CA PHE A 651 18.75 -17.13 -33.15
C PHE A 651 18.61 -15.91 -34.05
N THR A 652 18.02 -16.09 -35.22
CA THR A 652 17.78 -15.02 -36.21
C THR A 652 16.31 -14.63 -36.22
N TYR A 653 16.03 -13.33 -36.19
CA TYR A 653 14.69 -12.79 -36.12
C TYR A 653 14.40 -11.83 -37.29
N GLU A 654 13.13 -11.75 -37.68
CA GLU A 654 12.60 -10.76 -38.63
C GLU A 654 11.68 -9.78 -37.89
N LEU A 655 11.60 -8.53 -38.35
CA LEU A 655 10.69 -7.54 -37.80
C LEU A 655 9.24 -8.03 -37.96
N TYR A 656 8.46 -8.00 -36.89
CA TYR A 656 7.07 -8.42 -36.90
C TYR A 656 6.22 -7.44 -36.08
N THR A 657 5.17 -6.93 -36.73
CA THR A 657 4.24 -5.97 -36.13
C THR A 657 2.83 -6.50 -36.25
N ASP A 658 2.24 -6.85 -35.11
CA ASP A 658 0.82 -7.19 -34.97
C ASP A 658 0.02 -5.93 -34.59
N LYS A 659 -0.92 -5.56 -35.47
CA LYS A 659 -1.81 -4.41 -35.28
C LYS A 659 -3.25 -4.79 -34.95
N ALA A 660 -3.55 -6.08 -34.74
CA ALA A 660 -4.93 -6.55 -34.64
C ALA A 660 -5.70 -5.85 -33.51
N ALA A 661 -5.07 -5.71 -32.33
CA ALA A 661 -5.67 -5.07 -31.16
C ALA A 661 -5.89 -3.56 -31.37
N LEU A 662 -4.86 -2.84 -31.84
CA LEU A 662 -4.94 -1.42 -32.17
C LEU A 662 -6.03 -1.14 -33.23
N ASN A 663 -6.08 -1.95 -34.29
CA ASN A 663 -7.07 -1.80 -35.34
C ASN A 663 -8.50 -2.02 -34.83
N ASN A 664 -8.70 -2.99 -33.92
CA ASN A 664 -9.99 -3.23 -33.29
C ASN A 664 -10.45 -2.02 -32.46
N GLU A 665 -9.57 -1.41 -31.66
CA GLU A 665 -9.89 -0.24 -30.84
C GLU A 665 -10.14 1.01 -31.68
N VAL A 666 -9.34 1.24 -32.72
CA VAL A 666 -9.52 2.35 -33.66
C VAL A 666 -10.86 2.23 -34.40
N THR A 667 -11.26 1.01 -34.77
CA THR A 667 -12.53 0.73 -35.45
C THR A 667 -13.73 0.88 -34.51
N ASN A 668 -13.58 0.52 -33.24
CA ASN A 668 -14.63 0.55 -32.23
C ASN A 668 -14.48 1.73 -31.25
N ALA A 669 -14.14 2.91 -31.79
CA ALA A 669 -13.88 4.10 -30.97
C ALA A 669 -15.09 4.57 -30.14
N LEU A 670 -14.81 5.11 -28.95
CA LEU A 670 -15.83 5.70 -28.09
C LEU A 670 -16.49 6.93 -28.74
N LYS A 671 -17.77 7.15 -28.43
CA LYS A 671 -18.56 8.28 -28.96
C LYS A 671 -18.56 9.44 -27.97
N GLU A 672 -17.99 10.57 -28.36
CA GLU A 672 -17.82 11.79 -27.53
C GLU A 672 -19.08 12.18 -26.74
N LYS A 673 -20.27 12.07 -27.36
CA LYS A 673 -21.56 12.43 -26.75
C LYS A 673 -21.97 11.58 -25.52
N ASP A 674 -21.36 10.41 -25.32
CA ASP A 674 -21.74 9.46 -24.26
C ASP A 674 -20.85 9.61 -23.01
N TYR A 675 -19.84 10.50 -23.05
CA TYR A 675 -18.81 10.66 -22.03
C TYR A 675 -18.72 12.11 -21.54
N ILE A 676 -18.13 12.31 -20.36
CA ILE A 676 -17.85 13.64 -19.80
C ILE A 676 -16.72 14.29 -20.61
N ASN A 677 -16.91 15.52 -21.09
CA ASN A 677 -15.96 16.21 -21.98
C ASN A 677 -14.54 16.27 -21.41
N GLU A 678 -14.41 16.61 -20.12
CA GLU A 678 -13.13 16.71 -19.44
C GLU A 678 -12.35 15.38 -19.51
N THR A 679 -13.01 14.25 -19.29
CA THR A 679 -12.38 12.92 -19.26
C THR A 679 -12.18 12.32 -20.66
N PHE A 680 -12.97 12.75 -21.64
CA PHE A 680 -12.86 12.27 -23.03
C PHE A 680 -11.71 12.94 -23.82
N SER A 681 -11.24 14.09 -23.36
CA SER A 681 -10.25 14.90 -24.08
C SER A 681 -8.92 14.17 -24.33
N GLU A 682 -8.44 13.39 -23.36
CA GLU A 682 -7.25 12.55 -23.48
C GLU A 682 -7.48 11.42 -24.50
N TYR A 683 -8.60 10.71 -24.41
CA TYR A 683 -8.94 9.64 -25.35
C TYR A 683 -9.03 10.13 -26.79
N LYS A 684 -9.58 11.33 -27.00
CA LYS A 684 -9.65 11.95 -28.34
C LYS A 684 -8.27 12.18 -28.95
N THR A 685 -7.29 12.55 -28.13
CA THR A 685 -5.91 12.79 -28.56
C THR A 685 -5.22 11.46 -28.86
N ALA A 686 -5.33 10.49 -27.94
CA ALA A 686 -4.76 9.15 -28.12
C ALA A 686 -5.35 8.44 -29.35
N LEU A 687 -6.66 8.59 -29.62
CA LEU A 687 -7.30 8.01 -30.79
C LEU A 687 -6.76 8.56 -32.12
N ILE A 688 -6.33 9.83 -32.15
CA ILE A 688 -5.71 10.44 -33.34
C ILE A 688 -4.31 9.84 -33.56
N ALA A 689 -3.52 9.69 -32.49
CA ALA A 689 -2.19 9.08 -32.55
C ALA A 689 -2.26 7.59 -32.96
N ALA A 690 -3.16 6.84 -32.33
CA ALA A 690 -3.46 5.44 -32.64
C ALA A 690 -3.81 5.23 -34.12
N LYS A 691 -4.65 6.09 -34.71
CA LYS A 691 -4.98 6.04 -36.15
C LYS A 691 -3.75 6.23 -37.03
N ALA A 692 -2.88 7.19 -36.70
CA ALA A 692 -1.69 7.48 -37.48
C ALA A 692 -0.71 6.29 -37.52
N ILE A 693 -0.48 5.62 -36.39
CA ILE A 693 0.38 4.43 -36.32
C ILE A 693 -0.28 3.20 -36.94
N ASN A 694 -1.60 3.03 -36.77
CA ASN A 694 -2.33 1.92 -37.39
C ASN A 694 -2.15 1.93 -38.93
N ASP A 695 -2.15 3.12 -39.55
CA ASP A 695 -1.97 3.31 -40.99
C ASP A 695 -0.51 3.22 -41.48
N LYS A 696 0.50 3.25 -40.58
CA LYS A 696 1.93 3.28 -40.92
C LYS A 696 2.49 1.90 -41.30
N THR A 697 2.93 1.68 -42.54
CA THR A 697 3.30 0.34 -43.06
C THR A 697 4.57 -0.29 -42.46
N ASP A 698 5.48 0.53 -41.94
CA ASP A 698 6.75 0.15 -41.33
C ASP A 698 6.79 0.44 -39.82
N ALA A 699 5.61 0.53 -39.19
CA ALA A 699 5.50 0.69 -37.74
C ALA A 699 6.18 -0.48 -37.03
N THR A 700 7.01 -0.19 -36.03
CA THR A 700 7.53 -1.22 -35.11
C THR A 700 6.44 -1.65 -34.13
N GLN A 701 6.57 -2.83 -33.50
CA GLN A 701 5.63 -3.23 -32.44
C GLN A 701 5.63 -2.25 -31.26
N ALA A 702 6.80 -1.68 -30.92
CA ALA A 702 6.93 -0.66 -29.89
C ALA A 702 6.03 0.56 -30.16
N GLU A 703 6.09 1.10 -31.38
CA GLU A 703 5.23 2.22 -31.77
C GLU A 703 3.74 1.86 -31.72
N VAL A 704 3.37 0.60 -32.01
CA VAL A 704 1.98 0.11 -31.98
C VAL A 704 1.47 -0.06 -30.56
N ASP A 705 2.26 -0.66 -29.69
CA ASP A 705 1.85 -0.91 -28.30
C ASP A 705 1.87 0.38 -27.49
N GLU A 706 2.84 1.28 -27.72
CA GLU A 706 2.86 2.61 -27.07
C GLU A 706 1.54 3.34 -27.30
N VAL A 707 1.11 3.49 -28.56
CA VAL A 707 -0.16 4.19 -28.85
C VAL A 707 -1.39 3.36 -28.49
N TYR A 708 -1.29 2.02 -28.44
CA TYR A 708 -2.38 1.17 -27.99
C TYR A 708 -2.61 1.32 -26.49
N ASP A 709 -1.54 1.27 -25.71
CA ASP A 709 -1.55 1.46 -24.26
C ASP A 709 -2.02 2.88 -23.93
N GLU A 710 -1.50 3.91 -24.60
CA GLU A 710 -2.01 5.28 -24.47
C GLU A 710 -3.52 5.36 -24.77
N LEU A 711 -3.99 4.68 -25.82
CA LEU A 711 -5.39 4.66 -26.20
C LEU A 711 -6.26 3.94 -25.16
N ILE A 712 -5.84 2.77 -24.66
CA ILE A 712 -6.57 1.98 -23.67
C ILE A 712 -6.57 2.68 -22.32
N GLU A 713 -5.45 3.25 -21.89
CA GLU A 713 -5.35 4.01 -20.65
C GLU A 713 -6.26 5.24 -20.70
N ALA A 714 -6.21 6.01 -21.80
CA ALA A 714 -7.10 7.14 -21.99
C ALA A 714 -8.57 6.71 -22.11
N LYS A 715 -8.86 5.53 -22.68
CA LYS A 715 -10.21 4.94 -22.76
C LYS A 715 -10.74 4.59 -21.36
N ALA A 716 -9.90 4.03 -20.50
CA ALA A 716 -10.26 3.67 -19.13
C ALA A 716 -10.53 4.91 -18.25
N LYS A 717 -9.89 6.04 -18.56
CA LYS A 717 -10.14 7.33 -17.90
C LYS A 717 -11.46 7.99 -18.35
N ALA A 718 -11.98 7.64 -19.53
CA ALA A 718 -13.20 8.23 -20.05
C ALA A 718 -14.42 7.76 -19.23
N VAL A 719 -15.02 8.69 -18.49
CA VAL A 719 -16.19 8.40 -17.65
C VAL A 719 -17.47 8.69 -18.42
N LYS A 720 -18.39 7.73 -18.45
CA LYS A 720 -19.71 7.92 -19.08
C LYS A 720 -20.47 9.06 -18.42
N ILE A 721 -21.15 9.84 -19.24
CA ILE A 721 -21.87 11.03 -18.78
C ILE A 721 -23.01 10.72 -17.80
N GLU A 722 -23.54 9.49 -17.80
CA GLU A 722 -24.53 9.02 -16.83
C GLU A 722 -24.02 8.94 -15.38
N TYR A 723 -22.70 8.92 -15.16
CA TYR A 723 -22.09 8.85 -13.82
C TYR A 723 -21.55 10.19 -13.31
N TYR A 724 -21.99 11.30 -13.94
CA TYR A 724 -21.43 12.63 -13.69
C TYR A 724 -21.49 13.07 -12.22
N SER A 725 -22.57 12.77 -11.49
CA SER A 725 -22.72 13.18 -10.09
C SER A 725 -21.71 12.51 -9.16
N LEU A 726 -21.43 11.22 -9.37
CA LEU A 726 -20.37 10.50 -8.68
C LEU A 726 -18.99 11.08 -9.06
N TYR A 727 -18.72 11.25 -10.36
CA TYR A 727 -17.46 11.81 -10.85
C TYR A 727 -17.16 13.18 -10.25
N VAL A 728 -18.13 14.10 -10.25
CA VAL A 728 -17.96 15.46 -9.72
C VAL A 728 -17.57 15.42 -8.24
N GLN A 729 -18.29 14.65 -7.42
CA GLN A 729 -18.07 14.62 -5.97
C GLN A 729 -16.82 13.83 -5.55
N SER A 730 -16.43 12.79 -6.30
CA SER A 730 -15.24 11.98 -5.99
C SER A 730 -13.94 12.60 -6.52
N THR A 731 -14.02 13.36 -7.62
CA THR A 731 -12.84 13.97 -8.28
C THR A 731 -12.50 15.32 -7.67
N TYR A 732 -13.51 16.06 -7.24
CA TYR A 732 -13.36 17.38 -6.63
C TYR A 732 -13.91 17.37 -5.18
N PRO A 733 -13.28 16.63 -4.25
CA PRO A 733 -13.75 16.54 -2.88
C PRO A 733 -13.40 17.79 -2.06
N LEU A 734 -14.12 17.98 -0.95
CA LEU A 734 -13.83 19.03 0.03
C LEU A 734 -12.49 18.78 0.74
N LYS A 735 -11.83 19.85 1.21
CA LYS A 735 -10.53 19.79 1.89
C LYS A 735 -10.69 19.54 3.39
N GLN A 736 -9.74 18.82 4.00
CA GLN A 736 -9.75 18.53 5.43
C GLN A 736 -9.67 19.78 6.30
N ASP A 737 -8.87 20.77 5.88
CA ASP A 737 -8.56 21.99 6.65
C ASP A 737 -9.80 22.80 7.05
N ASP A 738 -10.92 22.62 6.36
CA ASP A 738 -12.19 23.31 6.63
C ASP A 738 -13.07 22.61 7.68
N TYR A 739 -12.67 21.42 8.17
CA TYR A 739 -13.50 20.56 9.03
C TYR A 739 -12.74 19.98 10.23
N VAL A 740 -13.39 19.92 11.39
CA VAL A 740 -12.86 19.36 12.65
C VAL A 740 -13.47 18.00 13.01
N GLY A 741 -14.45 17.52 12.24
CA GLY A 741 -15.10 16.24 12.49
C GLY A 741 -15.81 15.67 11.26
N GLY A 742 -15.92 14.35 11.20
CA GLY A 742 -16.59 13.61 10.12
C GLY A 742 -15.78 13.46 8.83
N TYR A 743 -14.60 14.09 8.71
CA TYR A 743 -13.82 14.10 7.48
C TYR A 743 -13.31 12.72 7.07
N GLU A 744 -12.89 11.88 8.01
CA GLU A 744 -12.37 10.54 7.70
C GLU A 744 -13.44 9.66 7.02
N ALA A 745 -14.68 9.69 7.51
CA ALA A 745 -15.79 8.96 6.89
C ALA A 745 -16.15 9.52 5.51
N TYR A 746 -16.07 10.85 5.32
CA TYR A 746 -16.26 11.49 4.03
C TYR A 746 -15.16 11.12 3.03
N LYS A 747 -13.90 11.14 3.45
CA LYS A 747 -12.74 10.71 2.67
C LYS A 747 -12.89 9.26 2.23
N GLN A 748 -13.26 8.36 3.14
CA GLN A 748 -13.49 6.95 2.81
C GLN A 748 -14.61 6.77 1.77
N ALA A 749 -15.71 7.50 1.88
CA ALA A 749 -16.78 7.45 0.89
C ALA A 749 -16.34 8.00 -0.47
N VAL A 750 -15.56 9.08 -0.49
CA VAL A 750 -14.95 9.68 -1.70
C VAL A 750 -13.98 8.70 -2.36
N ASP A 751 -13.07 8.10 -1.60
CA ASP A 751 -12.08 7.14 -2.09
C ASP A 751 -12.76 5.89 -2.65
N ALA A 752 -13.80 5.38 -1.97
CA ALA A 752 -14.61 4.28 -2.47
C ALA A 752 -15.34 4.63 -3.77
N GLY A 753 -15.91 5.84 -3.86
CA GLY A 753 -16.55 6.33 -5.07
C GLY A 753 -15.58 6.49 -6.24
N LYS A 754 -14.36 7.02 -5.96
CA LYS A 754 -13.28 7.16 -6.95
C LYS A 754 -12.80 5.81 -7.45
N ALA A 755 -12.61 4.84 -6.55
CA ALA A 755 -12.25 3.48 -6.93
C ALA A 755 -13.35 2.81 -7.77
N LEU A 756 -14.62 3.06 -7.44
CA LEU A 756 -15.76 2.52 -8.19
C LEU A 756 -15.84 3.06 -9.62
N LEU A 757 -15.47 4.32 -9.87
CA LEU A 757 -15.46 4.91 -11.23
C LEU A 757 -14.51 4.19 -12.19
N SER A 758 -13.49 3.50 -11.67
CA SER A 758 -12.54 2.70 -12.43
C SER A 758 -12.81 1.19 -12.35
N SER A 759 -13.95 0.77 -11.78
CA SER A 759 -14.29 -0.65 -11.57
C SER A 759 -15.13 -1.23 -12.71
N ASP A 760 -14.85 -2.48 -13.07
CA ASP A 760 -15.66 -3.29 -14.00
C ASP A 760 -17.09 -3.56 -13.49
N THR A 761 -17.33 -3.38 -12.19
CA THR A 761 -18.65 -3.55 -11.57
C THR A 761 -19.51 -2.28 -11.64
N LEU A 762 -18.97 -1.17 -12.16
CA LEU A 762 -19.67 0.10 -12.26
C LEU A 762 -20.92 -0.02 -13.15
N ASN A 763 -22.06 0.32 -12.57
CA ASN A 763 -23.32 0.48 -13.27
C ASN A 763 -24.12 1.61 -12.62
N ALA A 764 -25.27 1.96 -13.19
CA ALA A 764 -26.11 3.05 -12.71
C ALA A 764 -26.56 2.89 -11.24
N GLU A 765 -26.81 1.67 -10.75
CA GLU A 765 -27.22 1.41 -9.37
C GLU A 765 -26.06 1.60 -8.39
N THR A 766 -24.90 1.03 -8.70
CA THR A 766 -23.72 1.15 -7.83
C THR A 766 -23.19 2.59 -7.82
N ALA A 767 -23.19 3.27 -8.97
CA ALA A 767 -22.79 4.67 -9.08
C ALA A 767 -23.66 5.57 -8.20
N LYS A 768 -24.98 5.36 -8.26
CA LYS A 768 -25.95 6.06 -7.42
C LYS A 768 -25.74 5.77 -5.93
N GLY A 769 -25.52 4.51 -5.57
CA GLY A 769 -25.26 4.12 -4.18
C GLY A 769 -24.01 4.79 -3.59
N ALA A 770 -22.92 4.84 -4.35
CA ALA A 770 -21.68 5.51 -3.94
C ALA A 770 -21.87 7.03 -3.82
N TYR A 771 -22.56 7.66 -4.77
CA TYR A 771 -22.91 9.08 -4.69
C TYR A 771 -23.74 9.41 -3.44
N GLU A 772 -24.75 8.61 -3.11
CA GLU A 772 -25.56 8.80 -1.89
C GLU A 772 -24.74 8.60 -0.60
N ALA A 773 -23.76 7.69 -0.60
CA ALA A 773 -22.84 7.52 0.53
C ALA A 773 -21.95 8.75 0.73
N ILE A 774 -21.39 9.30 -0.36
CA ILE A 774 -20.62 10.55 -0.32
C ILE A 774 -21.48 11.70 0.18
N LYS A 775 -22.70 11.85 -0.36
CA LYS A 775 -23.66 12.89 0.07
C LYS A 775 -24.01 12.78 1.55
N THR A 776 -24.24 11.56 2.05
CA THR A 776 -24.52 11.30 3.46
C THR A 776 -23.32 11.67 4.34
N ALA A 777 -22.11 11.23 3.98
CA ALA A 777 -20.91 11.54 4.73
C ALA A 777 -20.58 13.05 4.70
N LYS A 778 -20.77 13.71 3.55
CA LYS A 778 -20.64 15.16 3.37
C LYS A 778 -21.58 15.94 4.29
N SER A 779 -22.82 15.47 4.48
CA SER A 779 -23.80 16.09 5.39
C SER A 779 -23.43 15.98 6.88
N ASN A 780 -22.54 15.03 7.22
CA ASN A 780 -22.06 14.80 8.59
C ASN A 780 -20.75 15.54 8.90
N LEU A 781 -20.22 16.31 7.95
CA LEU A 781 -19.01 17.10 8.15
C LEU A 781 -19.25 18.22 9.17
N VAL A 782 -18.32 18.38 10.10
CA VAL A 782 -18.39 19.39 11.17
C VAL A 782 -17.31 20.44 10.92
N LYS A 783 -17.70 21.69 10.68
CA LYS A 783 -16.77 22.83 10.59
C LYS A 783 -16.24 23.21 11.99
N PRO A 784 -15.02 23.76 12.11
CA PRO A 784 -14.52 24.29 13.38
C PRO A 784 -15.53 25.26 13.99
N ASP A 785 -15.81 25.14 15.28
CA ASP A 785 -16.62 26.15 15.95
C ASP A 785 -15.78 27.43 16.06
N GLY A 786 -16.24 28.52 15.43
CA GLY A 786 -15.53 29.80 15.46
C GLY A 786 -15.58 30.48 16.83
N ASN A 787 -15.73 29.73 17.92
CA ASN A 787 -16.07 30.27 19.23
C ASN A 787 -14.87 30.47 20.17
N THR A 788 -13.81 29.68 20.00
CA THR A 788 -12.65 29.71 20.89
C THR A 788 -11.41 30.18 20.12
N PRO A 789 -10.93 31.41 20.33
CA PRO A 789 -9.71 31.89 19.69
C PRO A 789 -8.45 31.27 20.32
N SER A 790 -7.40 31.10 19.52
CA SER A 790 -6.05 30.83 20.01
C SER A 790 -5.38 32.09 20.54
N ILE A 791 -4.44 31.97 21.48
CA ILE A 791 -3.82 33.11 22.17
C ILE A 791 -2.31 33.12 21.94
N THR A 792 -1.78 34.30 21.61
CA THR A 792 -0.34 34.59 21.54
C THR A 792 -0.05 35.87 22.32
N ALA A 793 1.17 36.05 22.84
CA ALA A 793 1.56 37.27 23.54
C ALA A 793 3.04 37.57 23.34
N THR A 794 3.42 38.84 23.52
CA THR A 794 4.82 39.27 23.51
C THR A 794 5.60 38.70 24.69
N ASP A 795 4.96 38.62 25.85
CA ASP A 795 5.55 38.08 27.07
C ASP A 795 4.99 36.69 27.37
N ASN A 796 5.89 35.78 27.76
CA ASN A 796 5.50 34.52 28.41
C ASN A 796 4.78 34.81 29.73
N TYR A 797 3.92 33.89 30.16
CA TYR A 797 3.30 33.98 31.49
C TYR A 797 4.29 33.61 32.61
N TYR A 798 4.00 34.09 33.81
CA TYR A 798 4.76 33.83 35.02
C TYR A 798 4.63 32.36 35.40
N GLU A 799 5.74 31.62 35.41
CA GLU A 799 5.76 30.25 35.89
C GLU A 799 6.15 30.23 37.37
N LYS A 800 5.23 29.78 38.22
CA LYS A 800 5.43 29.72 39.67
C LYS A 800 6.55 28.76 40.08
N ASN A 801 6.88 27.80 39.20
CA ASN A 801 7.92 26.82 39.41
C ASN A 801 8.65 26.51 38.10
N GLN A 802 9.92 26.89 38.00
CA GLN A 802 10.77 26.60 36.83
C GLN A 802 11.06 25.10 36.63
N TRP A 803 10.83 24.26 37.65
CA TRP A 803 11.12 22.82 37.62
C TRP A 803 9.90 21.96 37.29
N TYR A 804 8.70 22.51 37.49
CA TYR A 804 7.42 21.90 37.12
C TYR A 804 6.53 23.01 36.57
N PRO A 805 6.60 23.30 35.26
CA PRO A 805 5.83 24.37 34.66
C PRO A 805 4.34 24.16 34.98
N THR A 806 3.78 25.02 35.82
CA THR A 806 2.35 24.97 36.16
C THR A 806 1.59 25.82 35.15
N LYS A 807 0.50 25.29 34.58
CA LYS A 807 -0.47 26.07 33.80
C LYS A 807 -1.36 26.96 34.69
N GLU A 808 -0.87 27.36 35.86
CA GLU A 808 -1.63 28.12 36.86
C GLU A 808 -1.96 29.53 36.35
N TYR A 809 -1.04 30.14 35.60
CA TYR A 809 -1.14 31.50 35.08
C TYR A 809 -1.09 31.57 33.55
N SER A 810 -1.39 30.47 32.87
CA SER A 810 -1.25 30.36 31.42
C SER A 810 -2.26 31.21 30.66
N TYR A 811 -2.05 31.39 29.35
CA TYR A 811 -2.90 32.26 28.54
C TYR A 811 -4.37 31.80 28.50
N GLU A 812 -4.61 30.49 28.57
CA GLU A 812 -5.93 29.87 28.56
C GLU A 812 -6.81 30.35 29.72
N LYS A 813 -6.19 30.87 30.78
CA LYS A 813 -6.91 31.51 31.90
C LYS A 813 -7.70 32.74 31.48
N MET A 814 -7.36 33.38 30.37
CA MET A 814 -8.13 34.50 29.85
C MET A 814 -9.42 34.10 29.12
N LEU A 815 -9.70 32.79 28.92
CA LEU A 815 -10.88 32.28 28.22
C LEU A 815 -11.62 31.17 29.01
N ASP A 816 -11.21 30.88 30.25
CA ASP A 816 -11.79 29.76 31.01
C ASP A 816 -13.11 30.12 31.73
N ASN A 817 -13.54 31.38 31.59
CA ASN A 817 -14.74 31.94 32.19
C ASN A 817 -14.77 31.82 33.73
N ASP A 818 -13.60 31.66 34.36
CA ASP A 818 -13.42 31.66 35.81
C ASP A 818 -12.65 32.91 36.26
N LEU A 819 -13.40 33.89 36.78
CA LEU A 819 -12.84 35.14 37.31
C LEU A 819 -11.91 34.95 38.52
N ASN A 820 -11.83 33.75 39.10
CA ASN A 820 -10.89 33.43 40.18
C ASN A 820 -9.51 32.99 39.66
N THR A 821 -9.38 32.70 38.36
CA THR A 821 -8.11 32.46 37.71
C THR A 821 -7.59 33.72 37.02
N LYS A 822 -6.34 33.69 36.55
CA LYS A 822 -5.74 34.79 35.82
C LYS A 822 -4.56 34.35 34.99
N CYS A 823 -4.39 34.94 33.82
CA CYS A 823 -3.09 35.02 33.17
C CYS A 823 -2.27 36.09 33.88
N TRP A 824 -1.07 35.72 34.32
CA TRP A 824 -0.11 36.65 34.92
C TRP A 824 1.10 36.67 34.01
N PHE A 825 1.36 37.79 33.36
CA PHE A 825 2.48 37.91 32.42
C PHE A 825 3.80 37.97 33.19
N GLY A 826 4.86 37.41 32.62
CA GLY A 826 6.15 37.15 33.27
C GLY A 826 7.17 38.28 33.16
N GLN A 827 6.85 39.38 32.46
CA GLN A 827 7.69 40.57 32.36
C GLN A 827 6.93 41.86 32.73
N GLU A 828 7.67 42.93 33.03
CA GLU A 828 7.10 44.23 33.37
C GLU A 828 6.34 44.87 32.20
N GLN A 829 5.38 45.75 32.51
CA GLN A 829 4.62 46.49 31.50
C GLN A 829 5.53 47.46 30.73
N ALA A 830 5.69 47.23 29.43
CA ALA A 830 6.37 48.12 28.50
C ALA A 830 5.42 48.51 27.36
N ALA A 831 5.64 49.69 26.77
CA ALA A 831 4.88 50.11 25.60
C ALA A 831 5.08 49.11 24.44
N ASP A 832 4.03 48.93 23.64
CA ASP A 832 3.95 48.05 22.46
C ASP A 832 4.02 46.53 22.72
N LYS A 833 4.07 46.10 23.98
CA LYS A 833 3.76 44.70 24.32
C LYS A 833 2.28 44.40 24.08
N GLU A 834 1.97 43.19 23.64
CA GLU A 834 0.59 42.81 23.33
C GLU A 834 0.26 41.36 23.71
N PHE A 835 -1.03 41.08 23.82
CA PHE A 835 -1.58 39.74 23.73
C PHE A 835 -2.71 39.72 22.70
N LYS A 836 -2.72 38.69 21.86
CA LYS A 836 -3.52 38.59 20.64
C LYS A 836 -4.31 37.28 20.64
N PHE A 837 -5.61 37.42 20.37
CA PHE A 837 -6.57 36.36 20.13
C PHE A 837 -6.77 36.19 18.62
N THR A 838 -6.70 34.95 18.13
CA THR A 838 -6.92 34.62 16.72
C THR A 838 -8.05 33.61 16.61
N PHE A 839 -9.17 34.05 16.04
CA PHE A 839 -10.32 33.21 15.78
C PHE A 839 -10.04 32.25 14.61
N PRO A 840 -10.51 30.99 14.69
CA PRO A 840 -10.36 30.03 13.58
C PRO A 840 -10.93 30.57 12.26
N THR A 841 -12.09 31.24 12.35
CA THR A 841 -12.80 31.90 11.23
C THR A 841 -13.09 33.35 11.57
N ALA A 842 -13.38 34.19 10.56
CA ALA A 842 -13.80 35.57 10.81
C ALA A 842 -15.21 35.59 11.46
N VAL A 843 -15.38 36.42 12.49
CA VAL A 843 -16.65 36.61 13.21
C VAL A 843 -17.13 38.05 13.11
N ASN A 844 -18.44 38.28 13.14
CA ASN A 844 -19.02 39.63 13.18
C ASN A 844 -19.11 40.13 14.62
N MET A 845 -18.05 40.78 15.08
CA MET A 845 -17.86 41.20 16.46
C MET A 845 -18.45 42.58 16.74
N THR A 846 -19.04 42.73 17.93
CA THR A 846 -19.65 43.98 18.42
C THR A 846 -19.05 44.44 19.74
N SER A 847 -18.40 43.55 20.51
CA SER A 847 -17.65 43.98 21.68
C SER A 847 -16.49 43.06 22.06
N VAL A 848 -15.51 43.66 22.74
CA VAL A 848 -14.41 42.98 23.45
C VAL A 848 -14.41 43.50 24.89
N GLN A 849 -14.51 42.60 25.87
CA GLN A 849 -14.43 42.90 27.28
C GLN A 849 -13.13 42.33 27.85
N VAL A 850 -12.36 43.13 28.59
CA VAL A 850 -11.14 42.72 29.28
C VAL A 850 -11.35 42.91 30.78
N ILE A 851 -11.20 41.83 31.54
CA ILE A 851 -11.43 41.77 32.99
C ILE A 851 -10.11 41.43 33.67
N GLN A 852 -9.71 42.26 34.63
CA GLN A 852 -8.54 42.10 35.49
C GLN A 852 -8.98 41.62 36.89
N PRO A 853 -8.11 40.94 37.66
CA PRO A 853 -8.46 40.51 39.02
C PRO A 853 -8.84 41.69 39.92
N SER A 854 -9.87 41.53 40.76
CA SER A 854 -10.29 42.59 41.71
C SER A 854 -9.20 42.95 42.74
N ASN A 855 -8.25 42.03 42.97
CA ASN A 855 -7.09 42.19 43.84
C ASN A 855 -5.77 42.41 43.06
N VAL A 856 -5.82 42.83 41.78
CA VAL A 856 -4.63 43.02 40.92
C VAL A 856 -3.61 44.01 41.50
N GLY A 857 -4.07 44.95 42.32
CA GLY A 857 -3.20 45.92 43.00
C GLY A 857 -2.35 46.69 41.98
N PRO A 858 -1.03 46.80 42.20
CA PRO A 858 -0.19 47.62 41.35
C PRO A 858 0.17 46.95 40.00
N ASP A 859 -0.20 45.69 39.77
CA ASP A 859 -0.05 45.03 38.47
C ASP A 859 -1.22 45.36 37.51
N ALA A 860 -2.13 46.27 37.87
CA ALA A 860 -3.17 46.72 36.95
C ALA A 860 -2.55 47.33 35.68
N LEU A 861 -3.14 47.02 34.52
CA LEU A 861 -2.76 47.60 33.23
C LEU A 861 -2.79 49.13 33.32
N LYS A 862 -1.63 49.78 33.18
CA LYS A 862 -1.53 51.24 33.29
C LYS A 862 -2.21 51.98 32.14
N GLY A 863 -2.10 51.40 30.94
CA GLY A 863 -2.71 51.90 29.72
C GLY A 863 -2.57 50.87 28.61
N ALA A 864 -3.67 50.53 27.94
CA ALA A 864 -3.68 49.61 26.80
C ALA A 864 -4.77 49.98 25.79
N ASP A 865 -4.54 49.70 24.52
CA ASP A 865 -5.52 49.83 23.44
C ASP A 865 -6.05 48.46 23.03
N ILE A 866 -7.37 48.36 22.84
CA ILE A 866 -8.02 47.19 22.24
C ILE A 866 -8.15 47.46 20.75
N GLU A 867 -7.58 46.58 19.94
CA GLU A 867 -7.53 46.71 18.48
C GLU A 867 -8.04 45.42 17.83
N VAL A 868 -8.78 45.55 16.72
CA VAL A 868 -9.32 44.43 15.93
C VAL A 868 -8.83 44.47 14.49
N SER A 869 -8.72 43.31 13.86
CA SER A 869 -8.29 43.16 12.47
C SER A 869 -8.91 41.95 11.79
N LEU A 870 -9.09 42.01 10.48
CA LEU A 870 -9.50 40.88 9.64
C LEU A 870 -8.29 40.16 9.02
N ASP A 871 -7.25 40.91 8.65
CA ASP A 871 -6.07 40.42 7.90
C ASP A 871 -4.83 40.23 8.79
N GLY A 872 -4.82 40.79 10.00
CA GLY A 872 -3.68 40.75 10.92
C GLY A 872 -2.63 41.84 10.65
N GLU A 873 -2.81 42.65 9.60
CA GLU A 873 -1.90 43.72 9.18
C GLU A 873 -2.48 45.10 9.47
N LYS A 874 -3.77 45.30 9.16
CA LYS A 874 -4.49 46.56 9.37
C LYS A 874 -5.31 46.48 10.64
N TRP A 875 -4.95 47.30 11.62
CA TRP A 875 -5.55 47.29 12.95
C TRP A 875 -6.44 48.50 13.18
N THR A 876 -7.67 48.25 13.65
CA THR A 876 -8.62 49.30 14.03
C THR A 876 -8.73 49.34 15.55
N LYS A 877 -8.43 50.49 16.15
CA LYS A 877 -8.63 50.70 17.59
C LYS A 877 -10.11 50.82 17.92
N VAL A 878 -10.58 49.98 18.84
CA VAL A 878 -11.98 49.90 19.28
C VAL A 878 -12.19 50.29 20.75
N GLY A 879 -11.12 50.39 21.54
CA GLY A 879 -11.20 50.85 22.93
C GLY A 879 -9.85 51.14 23.57
N SER A 880 -9.88 51.71 24.78
CA SER A 880 -8.69 52.00 25.59
C SER A 880 -8.96 51.76 27.07
N ILE A 881 -8.07 50.99 27.71
CA ILE A 881 -8.06 50.68 29.13
C ILE A 881 -7.11 51.64 29.84
N THR A 882 -7.52 52.18 30.98
CA THR A 882 -6.69 52.94 31.91
C THR A 882 -6.45 52.15 33.21
N GLU A 883 -5.52 52.62 34.05
CA GLU A 883 -5.19 51.98 35.34
C GLU A 883 -6.37 51.75 36.29
N ASN A 884 -7.48 52.48 36.12
CA ASN A 884 -8.68 52.32 36.93
C ASN A 884 -9.71 51.34 36.34
N ASP A 885 -9.51 50.89 35.11
CA ASP A 885 -10.47 50.07 34.37
C ASP A 885 -10.17 48.58 34.57
N LEU A 886 -10.56 48.05 35.73
CA LEU A 886 -10.41 46.62 36.03
C LEU A 886 -11.39 45.72 35.27
N ASP A 887 -12.51 46.26 34.81
CA ASP A 887 -13.45 45.58 33.92
C ASP A 887 -13.86 46.59 32.85
N TYR A 888 -13.36 46.40 31.63
CA TYR A 888 -13.56 47.33 30.53
C TYR A 888 -14.17 46.63 29.34
N THR A 889 -15.27 47.16 28.82
CA THR A 889 -15.89 46.69 27.58
C THR A 889 -15.75 47.75 26.49
N ALA A 890 -15.05 47.41 25.41
CA ALA A 890 -15.07 48.15 24.16
C ALA A 890 -16.26 47.66 23.31
N THR A 891 -17.24 48.52 23.08
CA THR A 891 -18.35 48.25 22.16
C THR A 891 -18.16 49.06 20.88
N PHE A 892 -18.35 48.41 19.73
CA PHE A 892 -18.16 49.00 18.41
C PHE A 892 -19.18 48.47 17.40
N GLU A 893 -19.28 49.12 16.24
CA GLU A 893 -20.14 48.69 15.14
C GLU A 893 -19.82 47.25 14.73
N LYS A 894 -20.84 46.48 14.32
CA LYS A 894 -20.68 45.09 13.89
C LYS A 894 -19.61 45.00 12.79
N THR A 895 -18.46 44.41 13.11
CA THR A 895 -17.27 44.40 12.26
C THR A 895 -16.78 42.97 12.06
N ALA A 896 -16.39 42.62 10.84
CA ALA A 896 -15.73 41.34 10.57
C ALA A 896 -14.33 41.34 11.19
N VAL A 897 -14.08 40.43 12.13
CA VAL A 897 -12.87 40.36 12.93
C VAL A 897 -12.37 38.92 12.93
N LYS A 898 -11.08 38.73 12.65
CA LYS A 898 -10.38 37.44 12.85
C LYS A 898 -9.34 37.53 13.97
N TYR A 899 -8.78 38.72 14.19
CA TYR A 899 -7.76 38.98 15.18
C TYR A 899 -8.20 40.08 16.13
N VAL A 900 -8.04 39.85 17.43
CA VAL A 900 -8.18 40.88 18.47
C VAL A 900 -6.84 40.97 19.19
N ARG A 901 -6.34 42.17 19.46
CA ARG A 901 -5.18 42.34 20.33
C ARG A 901 -5.42 43.43 21.38
N VAL A 902 -4.79 43.25 22.52
CA VAL A 902 -4.68 44.26 23.56
C VAL A 902 -3.22 44.68 23.63
N ARG A 903 -2.93 45.92 23.22
CA ARG A 903 -1.57 46.46 23.11
C ARG A 903 -1.33 47.51 24.18
N LEU A 904 -0.32 47.30 25.01
CA LEU A 904 0.05 48.21 26.10
C LEU A 904 0.58 49.53 25.51
N THR A 905 0.04 50.65 25.98
CA THR A 905 0.40 51.99 25.49
C THR A 905 1.25 52.78 26.47
N VAL A 906 1.32 52.34 27.73
CA VAL A 906 2.05 53.05 28.79
C VAL A 906 2.92 52.08 29.58
N ALA A 907 4.23 52.36 29.66
CA ALA A 907 5.14 51.58 30.48
C ALA A 907 4.91 51.79 31.99
N LYS A 908 5.06 50.72 32.76
CA LYS A 908 5.00 50.71 34.23
C LYS A 908 6.16 49.86 34.79
N PRO A 909 7.39 50.41 34.82
CA PRO A 909 8.57 49.67 35.27
C PRO A 909 8.41 49.13 36.69
N GLY A 910 8.87 47.90 36.91
CA GLY A 910 8.78 47.20 38.19
C GLY A 910 7.42 46.57 38.52
N TYR A 911 6.45 46.61 37.59
CA TYR A 911 5.13 46.01 37.75
C TYR A 911 4.75 45.16 36.54
N TRP A 912 4.23 43.97 36.81
CA TRP A 912 3.74 43.03 35.81
C TRP A 912 2.30 43.37 35.43
N TYR A 913 1.63 42.51 34.68
CA TYR A 913 0.22 42.68 34.34
C TYR A 913 -0.55 41.37 34.42
N GLN A 914 -1.83 41.49 34.77
CA GLN A 914 -2.70 40.35 35.04
C GLN A 914 -4.05 40.56 34.35
N VAL A 915 -4.57 39.51 33.72
CA VAL A 915 -5.88 39.49 33.07
C VAL A 915 -6.60 38.23 33.51
N SER A 916 -7.79 38.39 34.10
CA SER A 916 -8.64 37.28 34.51
C SER A 916 -9.43 36.71 33.35
N GLU A 917 -9.98 37.54 32.47
CA GLU A 917 -10.86 37.05 31.41
C GLU A 917 -10.92 38.06 30.25
N VAL A 918 -11.08 37.55 29.03
CA VAL A 918 -11.39 38.34 27.84
C VAL A 918 -12.62 37.76 27.15
N LYS A 919 -13.70 38.53 27.10
CA LYS A 919 -14.97 38.10 26.50
C LYS A 919 -15.23 38.82 25.19
N PHE A 920 -15.91 38.14 24.28
CA PHE A 920 -16.27 38.68 22.97
C PHE A 920 -17.78 38.55 22.77
N ALA A 921 -18.41 39.60 22.25
CA ALA A 921 -19.74 39.49 21.67
C ALA A 921 -19.62 39.50 20.15
N TYR A 922 -20.05 38.42 19.49
CA TYR A 922 -20.05 38.30 18.05
C TYR A 922 -21.19 37.38 17.56
N GLU A 923 -21.48 37.49 16.28
CA GLU A 923 -22.29 36.53 15.53
C GLU A 923 -21.40 35.88 14.47
N GLN A 924 -21.60 34.59 14.18
CA GLN A 924 -20.99 33.99 13.00
C GLN A 924 -21.58 34.65 11.74
N PRO A 925 -20.78 34.93 10.69
CA PRO A 925 -21.33 35.34 9.40
C PRO A 925 -22.34 34.29 8.90
N GLN A 926 -23.43 34.74 8.27
CA GLN A 926 -24.31 33.79 7.58
C GLN A 926 -23.53 33.15 6.42
N GLU A 927 -23.54 31.83 6.36
CA GLU A 927 -22.95 31.07 5.26
C GLU A 927 -23.77 31.29 3.98
N ASP A 928 -23.12 31.75 2.91
CA ASP A 928 -23.73 31.80 1.58
C ASP A 928 -23.74 30.38 1.00
N ASN A 929 -24.94 29.83 0.88
CA ASN A 929 -25.16 28.47 0.41
C ASN A 929 -25.62 28.42 -1.06
N THR A 930 -25.65 29.55 -1.76
CA THR A 930 -26.23 29.68 -3.11
C THR A 930 -25.60 28.69 -4.10
N LEU A 931 -24.26 28.72 -4.25
CA LEU A 931 -23.55 27.81 -5.15
C LEU A 931 -23.70 26.34 -4.72
N ARG A 932 -23.65 26.05 -3.42
CA ARG A 932 -23.84 24.68 -2.89
C ARG A 932 -25.21 24.13 -3.24
N ASP A 933 -26.25 24.92 -3.03
CA ASP A 933 -27.63 24.50 -3.29
C ASP A 933 -27.86 24.31 -4.80
N MET A 934 -27.18 25.09 -5.65
CA MET A 934 -27.17 24.91 -7.11
C MET A 934 -26.44 23.66 -7.60
N ILE A 935 -25.30 23.33 -6.99
CA ILE A 935 -24.57 22.09 -7.26
C ILE A 935 -25.47 20.89 -6.94
N ASN A 936 -26.10 20.88 -5.76
CA ASN A 936 -27.04 19.84 -5.36
C ASN A 936 -28.23 19.73 -6.33
N GLU A 937 -28.77 20.87 -6.78
CA GLU A 937 -29.87 20.89 -7.76
C GLU A 937 -29.45 20.26 -9.09
N ALA A 938 -28.25 20.56 -9.60
CA ALA A 938 -27.74 20.02 -10.87
C ALA A 938 -27.40 18.52 -10.79
N GLU A 939 -26.87 18.06 -9.65
CA GLU A 939 -26.55 16.65 -9.39
C GLU A 939 -27.79 15.75 -9.33
N GLU A 940 -28.97 16.33 -9.07
CA GLU A 940 -30.25 15.62 -8.99
C GLU A 940 -31.11 15.74 -10.27
N LEU A 941 -30.64 16.45 -11.31
CA LEU A 941 -31.39 16.61 -12.55
C LEU A 941 -31.52 15.30 -13.32
N ASP A 942 -32.72 15.01 -13.80
CA ASP A 942 -32.94 13.93 -14.75
C ASP A 942 -32.44 14.33 -16.14
N ILE A 943 -31.38 13.64 -16.57
CA ILE A 943 -30.74 13.82 -17.88
C ILE A 943 -31.32 12.88 -18.95
N SER A 944 -32.22 11.96 -18.57
CA SER A 944 -32.79 10.96 -19.45
C SER A 944 -33.59 11.61 -20.58
N GLY A 945 -33.37 11.17 -21.82
CA GLY A 945 -34.07 11.69 -22.99
C GLY A 945 -33.81 13.17 -23.30
N LYS A 946 -32.78 13.79 -22.69
CA LYS A 946 -32.38 15.17 -22.97
C LYS A 946 -31.30 15.23 -24.06
N SER A 947 -31.20 16.38 -24.73
CA SER A 947 -30.15 16.62 -25.74
C SER A 947 -28.76 16.43 -25.13
N SER A 948 -27.91 15.59 -25.72
CA SER A 948 -26.55 15.33 -25.23
C SER A 948 -25.70 16.60 -25.10
N VAL A 949 -25.94 17.58 -25.97
CA VAL A 949 -25.26 18.89 -25.89
C VAL A 949 -25.71 19.68 -24.67
N LEU A 950 -27.00 19.68 -24.35
CA LEU A 950 -27.50 20.38 -23.15
C LEU A 950 -27.04 19.68 -21.87
N VAL A 951 -27.02 18.35 -21.85
CA VAL A 951 -26.49 17.56 -20.74
C VAL A 951 -25.01 17.85 -20.53
N SER A 952 -24.22 17.80 -21.61
CA SER A 952 -22.78 18.11 -21.57
C SER A 952 -22.50 19.53 -21.07
N ASN A 953 -23.23 20.54 -21.56
CA ASN A 953 -23.10 21.92 -21.07
C ASN A 953 -23.45 22.05 -19.58
N MET A 954 -24.46 21.32 -19.09
CA MET A 954 -24.83 21.30 -17.67
C MET A 954 -23.73 20.66 -16.83
N VAL A 955 -23.21 19.50 -17.24
CA VAL A 955 -22.12 18.81 -16.54
C VAL A 955 -20.85 19.66 -16.50
N ASP A 956 -20.47 20.32 -17.60
CA ASP A 956 -19.31 21.21 -17.65
C ASP A 956 -19.48 22.42 -16.71
N ALA A 957 -20.69 23.02 -16.66
CA ALA A 957 -20.99 24.10 -15.74
C ALA A 957 -21.01 23.64 -14.27
N LEU A 958 -21.47 22.41 -14.00
CA LEU A 958 -21.45 21.80 -12.67
C LEU A 958 -20.02 21.53 -12.21
N ILE A 959 -19.16 20.97 -13.06
CA ILE A 959 -17.73 20.76 -12.76
C ILE A 959 -17.06 22.10 -12.44
N ALA A 960 -17.32 23.15 -13.23
CA ALA A 960 -16.79 24.49 -12.97
C ALA A 960 -17.28 25.05 -11.62
N GLY A 961 -18.58 24.87 -11.30
CA GLY A 961 -19.15 25.27 -10.02
C GLY A 961 -18.53 24.53 -8.84
N GLN A 962 -18.39 23.21 -8.92
CA GLN A 962 -17.79 22.39 -7.86
C GLN A 962 -16.32 22.75 -7.63
N LYS A 963 -15.54 23.00 -8.70
CA LYS A 963 -14.14 23.44 -8.58
C LYS A 963 -14.02 24.75 -7.80
N GLU A 964 -14.90 25.73 -8.04
CA GLU A 964 -14.90 26.98 -7.28
C GLU A 964 -15.40 26.79 -5.84
N TYR A 965 -16.42 25.96 -5.64
CA TYR A 965 -16.93 25.62 -4.30
C TYR A 965 -15.84 25.02 -3.41
N VAL A 966 -15.04 24.08 -3.93
CA VAL A 966 -13.92 23.43 -3.21
C VAL A 966 -12.76 24.39 -2.96
N LYS A 967 -12.57 25.41 -3.79
CA LYS A 967 -11.55 26.45 -3.56
C LYS A 967 -11.93 27.39 -2.41
N GLY A 968 -13.22 27.51 -2.09
CA GLY A 968 -13.72 28.46 -1.10
C GLY A 968 -13.62 29.92 -1.54
N THR A 969 -13.73 30.18 -2.85
CA THR A 969 -13.67 31.55 -3.40
C THR A 969 -14.91 32.36 -3.03
N THR A 970 -14.73 33.66 -2.76
CA THR A 970 -15.84 34.57 -2.39
C THR A 970 -16.55 35.20 -3.59
N ASP A 971 -15.98 35.10 -4.79
CA ASP A 971 -16.59 35.58 -6.04
C ASP A 971 -17.04 34.39 -6.90
N THR A 972 -18.27 33.96 -6.68
CA THR A 972 -18.91 32.82 -7.35
C THR A 972 -19.89 33.24 -8.45
N THR A 973 -20.08 34.55 -8.67
CA THR A 973 -21.19 35.08 -9.49
C THR A 973 -21.21 34.53 -10.92
N THR A 974 -20.02 34.37 -11.53
CA THR A 974 -19.90 33.88 -12.90
C THR A 974 -20.28 32.40 -13.02
N VAL A 975 -19.76 31.56 -12.11
CA VAL A 975 -20.05 30.12 -12.12
C VAL A 975 -21.50 29.83 -11.73
N GLU A 976 -22.05 30.59 -10.78
CA GLU A 976 -23.47 30.55 -10.45
C GLU A 976 -24.33 30.93 -11.67
N THR A 977 -24.05 32.04 -12.34
CA THR A 977 -24.82 32.45 -13.53
C THR A 977 -24.79 31.38 -14.62
N ASN A 978 -23.62 30.81 -14.91
CA ASN A 978 -23.45 29.78 -15.92
C ASN A 978 -24.18 28.48 -15.56
N LEU A 979 -24.04 28.01 -14.31
CA LEU A 979 -24.71 26.81 -13.83
C LEU A 979 -26.23 27.01 -13.81
N ARG A 980 -26.74 28.17 -13.37
CA ARG A 980 -28.18 28.48 -13.40
C ARG A 980 -28.74 28.42 -14.81
N ASN A 981 -28.08 29.07 -15.75
CA ASN A 981 -28.49 29.08 -17.16
C ASN A 981 -28.51 27.66 -17.75
N ALA A 982 -27.52 26.82 -17.41
CA ALA A 982 -27.44 25.45 -17.89
C ALA A 982 -28.53 24.55 -17.28
N ILE A 983 -28.80 24.69 -15.97
CA ILE A 983 -29.92 24.02 -15.27
C ILE A 983 -31.25 24.40 -15.93
N ASP A 984 -31.51 25.69 -16.12
CA ASP A 984 -32.77 26.18 -16.69
C ASP A 984 -32.95 25.74 -18.14
N ALA A 985 -31.87 25.74 -18.94
CA ALA A 985 -31.91 25.24 -20.32
C ALA A 985 -32.24 23.75 -20.37
N LEU A 986 -31.69 22.94 -19.46
CA LEU A 986 -31.96 21.50 -19.40
C LEU A 986 -33.37 21.19 -18.88
N LYS A 987 -33.85 21.91 -17.86
CA LYS A 987 -35.21 21.79 -17.31
C LYS A 987 -36.29 22.11 -18.35
N ASN A 988 -36.06 23.11 -19.18
CA ASN A 988 -37.00 23.54 -20.21
C ASN A 988 -36.88 22.75 -21.52
N ALA A 989 -35.94 21.80 -21.63
CA ALA A 989 -35.76 20.99 -22.82
C ALA A 989 -36.86 19.93 -22.96
N ALA A 990 -37.34 19.74 -24.19
CA ALA A 990 -38.29 18.67 -24.53
C ALA A 990 -37.72 17.29 -24.15
N ASP A 991 -38.57 16.43 -23.60
CA ASP A 991 -38.28 15.03 -23.31
C ASP A 991 -38.42 14.20 -24.60
N THR A 992 -37.32 13.54 -24.98
CA THR A 992 -37.22 12.73 -26.21
C THR A 992 -37.13 11.23 -25.94
N THR A 993 -37.38 10.79 -24.70
CA THR A 993 -37.21 9.40 -24.27
C THR A 993 -37.99 8.43 -25.15
N ASP A 994 -39.30 8.67 -25.34
CA ASP A 994 -40.15 7.78 -26.14
C ASP A 994 -39.76 7.78 -27.63
N LEU A 995 -39.38 8.95 -28.17
CA LEU A 995 -38.90 9.07 -29.55
C LEU A 995 -37.59 8.30 -29.77
N SER A 996 -36.66 8.40 -28.83
CA SER A 996 -35.38 7.70 -28.87
C SER A 996 -35.56 6.19 -28.83
N ARG A 997 -36.41 5.69 -27.91
CA ARG A 997 -36.75 4.26 -27.82
C ARG A 997 -37.36 3.74 -29.12
N LEU A 998 -38.29 4.50 -29.71
CA LEU A 998 -38.94 4.11 -30.96
C LEU A 998 -37.95 4.03 -32.13
N ILE A 999 -36.95 4.93 -32.19
CA ILE A 999 -35.87 4.89 -33.17
C ILE A 999 -34.99 3.65 -33.01
N GLU A 1000 -34.65 3.26 -31.78
CA GLU A 1000 -33.93 2.01 -31.52
C GLU A 1000 -34.72 0.77 -31.94
N GLU A 1001 -36.04 0.78 -31.77
CA GLU A 1001 -36.92 -0.28 -32.27
C GLU A 1001 -36.88 -0.35 -33.81
N VAL A 1002 -36.86 0.80 -34.50
CA VAL A 1002 -36.72 0.86 -35.97
C VAL A 1002 -35.38 0.31 -36.46
N GLN A 1003 -34.28 0.58 -35.75
CA GLN A 1003 -32.95 0.08 -36.12
C GLN A 1003 -32.83 -1.45 -36.08
N LYS A 1004 -33.75 -2.14 -35.40
CA LYS A 1004 -33.79 -3.61 -35.32
C LYS A 1004 -34.56 -4.24 -36.48
N LEU A 1005 -35.27 -3.45 -37.29
CA LEU A 1005 -36.03 -3.93 -38.44
C LEU A 1005 -35.09 -4.16 -39.63
N ASN A 1006 -35.38 -5.18 -40.45
CA ASN A 1006 -34.62 -5.49 -41.64
C ASN A 1006 -35.36 -5.03 -42.90
N GLU A 1007 -34.67 -4.30 -43.78
CA GLU A 1007 -35.22 -3.75 -45.02
C GLU A 1007 -35.81 -4.84 -45.94
N ALA A 1008 -35.25 -6.04 -45.92
CA ALA A 1008 -35.66 -7.14 -46.78
C ALA A 1008 -37.04 -7.74 -46.43
N ASP A 1009 -37.55 -7.50 -45.22
CA ASP A 1009 -38.78 -8.14 -44.72
C ASP A 1009 -40.05 -7.38 -45.16
N TYR A 1010 -39.92 -6.20 -45.76
CA TYR A 1010 -41.03 -5.28 -46.05
C TYR A 1010 -41.06 -4.81 -47.52
N THR A 1011 -42.21 -4.36 -48.00
CA THR A 1011 -42.34 -3.77 -49.34
C THR A 1011 -41.55 -2.46 -49.44
N VAL A 1012 -40.93 -2.23 -50.60
CA VAL A 1012 -40.09 -1.06 -50.89
C VAL A 1012 -40.79 0.26 -50.58
N ASP A 1013 -42.08 0.38 -50.92
CA ASP A 1013 -42.85 1.60 -50.68
C ASP A 1013 -43.06 1.86 -49.17
N SER A 1014 -43.51 0.84 -48.42
CA SER A 1014 -43.72 0.97 -46.97
C SER A 1014 -42.41 1.22 -46.20
N TRP A 1015 -41.29 0.64 -46.67
CA TRP A 1015 -39.97 0.87 -46.10
C TRP A 1015 -39.43 2.29 -46.37
N ASN A 1016 -39.65 2.82 -47.58
CA ASN A 1016 -39.26 4.19 -47.91
C ASN A 1016 -40.03 5.24 -47.09
N ASP A 1017 -41.31 4.97 -46.80
CA ASP A 1017 -42.12 5.80 -45.91
C ASP A 1017 -41.57 5.77 -44.46
N LEU A 1018 -41.23 4.59 -43.93
CA LEU A 1018 -40.54 4.44 -42.65
C LEU A 1018 -39.21 5.19 -42.62
N LYS A 1019 -38.37 5.01 -43.64
CA LYS A 1019 -37.06 5.67 -43.76
C LYS A 1019 -37.18 7.20 -43.79
N THR A 1020 -38.24 7.71 -44.42
CA THR A 1020 -38.55 9.15 -44.45
C THR A 1020 -38.93 9.68 -43.07
N SER A 1021 -39.85 9.01 -42.36
CA SER A 1021 -40.23 9.39 -40.98
C SER A 1021 -39.08 9.23 -39.99
N TYR A 1022 -38.28 8.16 -40.12
CA TYR A 1022 -37.08 7.91 -39.31
C TYR A 1022 -36.06 9.05 -39.45
N ASN A 1023 -35.77 9.49 -40.69
CA ASN A 1023 -34.87 10.63 -40.91
C ASN A 1023 -35.42 11.95 -40.37
N LYS A 1024 -36.73 12.16 -40.36
CA LYS A 1024 -37.35 13.34 -39.73
C LYS A 1024 -37.24 13.27 -38.21
N ALA A 1025 -37.48 12.09 -37.61
CA ALA A 1025 -37.33 11.86 -36.19
C ALA A 1025 -35.89 12.09 -35.71
N LEU A 1026 -34.89 11.62 -36.46
CA LEU A 1026 -33.47 11.92 -36.21
C LEU A 1026 -33.17 13.42 -36.22
N LYS A 1027 -33.71 14.18 -37.19
CA LYS A 1027 -33.54 15.64 -37.26
C LYS A 1027 -34.17 16.37 -36.07
N VAL A 1028 -35.27 15.85 -35.53
CA VAL A 1028 -35.92 16.42 -34.34
C VAL A 1028 -35.07 16.17 -33.09
N LEU A 1029 -34.46 14.97 -32.96
CA LEU A 1029 -33.50 14.68 -31.89
C LEU A 1029 -32.23 15.54 -31.93
N GLU A 1030 -31.76 15.89 -33.12
CA GLU A 1030 -30.59 16.76 -33.31
C GLU A 1030 -30.90 18.25 -33.05
N ASN A 1031 -32.17 18.64 -33.03
CA ASN A 1031 -32.58 20.02 -32.85
C ASN A 1031 -32.58 20.45 -31.38
N LYS A 1032 -31.59 21.27 -31.00
CA LYS A 1032 -31.38 21.80 -29.64
C LYS A 1032 -32.52 22.67 -29.09
N THR A 1033 -33.44 23.13 -29.94
CA THR A 1033 -34.59 23.95 -29.55
C THR A 1033 -35.91 23.30 -29.91
N ALA A 1034 -35.94 21.97 -30.08
CA ALA A 1034 -37.17 21.25 -30.34
C ALA A 1034 -38.17 21.48 -29.20
N THR A 1035 -39.40 21.82 -29.53
CA THR A 1035 -40.49 21.89 -28.54
C THR A 1035 -41.03 20.49 -28.27
N GLN A 1036 -41.65 20.28 -27.10
CA GLN A 1036 -42.28 18.99 -26.79
C GLN A 1036 -43.28 18.57 -27.88
N GLU A 1037 -44.04 19.53 -28.40
CA GLU A 1037 -44.98 19.30 -29.50
C GLU A 1037 -44.30 18.78 -30.79
N GLN A 1038 -43.07 19.24 -31.09
CA GLN A 1038 -42.31 18.75 -32.23
C GLN A 1038 -41.79 17.33 -32.00
N VAL A 1039 -41.42 16.99 -30.77
CA VAL A 1039 -40.97 15.66 -30.37
C VAL A 1039 -42.12 14.66 -30.41
N ASP A 1040 -43.26 15.01 -29.79
CA ASP A 1040 -44.48 14.20 -29.79
C ASP A 1040 -44.96 13.96 -31.23
N LYS A 1041 -44.92 15.01 -32.06
CA LYS A 1041 -45.27 14.88 -33.48
C LYS A 1041 -44.32 13.94 -34.24
N ALA A 1042 -43.02 14.01 -33.98
CA ALA A 1042 -42.05 13.13 -34.62
C ALA A 1042 -42.24 11.67 -34.17
N TYR A 1043 -42.61 11.45 -32.91
CA TYR A 1043 -42.97 10.14 -32.39
C TYR A 1043 -44.21 9.60 -33.11
N ASP A 1044 -45.29 10.37 -33.15
CA ASP A 1044 -46.54 9.97 -33.80
C ASP A 1044 -46.34 9.67 -35.29
N ASP A 1045 -45.56 10.50 -36.00
CA ASP A 1045 -45.28 10.31 -37.43
C ASP A 1045 -44.39 9.06 -37.69
N LEU A 1046 -43.50 8.72 -36.75
CA LEU A 1046 -42.65 7.52 -36.84
C LEU A 1046 -43.43 6.25 -36.46
N ASP A 1047 -44.19 6.27 -35.36
CA ASP A 1047 -45.04 5.17 -34.90
C ASP A 1047 -46.09 4.81 -35.95
N LYS A 1048 -46.68 5.83 -36.60
CA LYS A 1048 -47.58 5.64 -37.72
C LYS A 1048 -46.91 4.98 -38.92
N ALA A 1049 -45.65 5.33 -39.22
CA ALA A 1049 -44.92 4.72 -40.32
C ALA A 1049 -44.54 3.26 -40.02
N ILE A 1050 -44.16 2.95 -38.77
CA ILE A 1050 -43.93 1.57 -38.30
C ILE A 1050 -45.22 0.73 -38.43
N LYS A 1051 -46.35 1.24 -37.95
CA LYS A 1051 -47.67 0.58 -38.09
C LYS A 1051 -48.14 0.49 -39.55
N GLY A 1052 -47.55 1.27 -40.44
CA GLY A 1052 -47.81 1.29 -41.88
C GLY A 1052 -46.91 0.35 -42.71
N LEU A 1053 -46.00 -0.39 -42.07
CA LEU A 1053 -45.19 -1.39 -42.74
C LEU A 1053 -46.05 -2.51 -43.33
N ILE A 1054 -45.70 -2.93 -44.54
CA ILE A 1054 -46.38 -4.02 -45.26
C ILE A 1054 -45.32 -5.08 -45.57
N ASP A 1055 -45.54 -6.32 -45.13
CA ASP A 1055 -44.62 -7.44 -45.34
C ASP A 1055 -44.32 -7.65 -46.85
N ALA A 1056 -43.07 -7.96 -47.18
CA ALA A 1056 -42.68 -8.33 -48.53
C ALA A 1056 -43.38 -9.64 -48.94
N PRO A 1057 -43.83 -9.80 -50.20
CA PRO A 1057 -44.46 -11.04 -50.65
C PRO A 1057 -43.47 -12.21 -50.50
N ILE A 1058 -43.92 -13.27 -49.84
CA ILE A 1058 -43.14 -14.50 -49.64
C ILE A 1058 -42.77 -15.05 -51.03
N ALA A 1059 -41.47 -15.15 -51.32
CA ALA A 1059 -40.99 -15.78 -52.55
C ALA A 1059 -41.46 -17.25 -52.58
N ALA A 1060 -42.09 -17.67 -53.68
CA ALA A 1060 -42.54 -19.05 -53.84
C ALA A 1060 -41.35 -20.02 -53.92
N ASP A 1061 -41.42 -21.11 -53.16
CA ASP A 1061 -40.44 -22.19 -53.16
C ASP A 1061 -40.56 -23.02 -54.45
N LYS A 1062 -39.54 -22.91 -55.30
CA LYS A 1062 -39.43 -23.55 -56.63
C LYS A 1062 -38.64 -24.87 -56.58
N THR A 1063 -38.22 -25.33 -55.41
CA THR A 1063 -37.26 -26.43 -55.25
C THR A 1063 -37.74 -27.74 -55.90
N GLU A 1064 -38.97 -28.16 -55.64
CA GLU A 1064 -39.51 -29.42 -56.20
C GLU A 1064 -39.82 -29.33 -57.70
N LEU A 1065 -40.24 -28.16 -58.19
CA LEU A 1065 -40.43 -27.90 -59.62
C LEU A 1065 -39.11 -27.99 -60.41
N LEU A 1066 -38.03 -27.43 -59.85
CA LEU A 1066 -36.70 -27.52 -60.45
C LEU A 1066 -36.20 -28.98 -60.51
N LYS A 1067 -36.44 -29.78 -59.47
CA LYS A 1067 -36.06 -31.20 -59.43
C LYS A 1067 -36.75 -32.01 -60.52
N ILE A 1068 -38.08 -31.88 -60.65
CA ILE A 1068 -38.83 -32.66 -61.64
C ILE A 1068 -38.50 -32.24 -63.08
N MET A 1069 -38.23 -30.96 -63.32
CA MET A 1069 -37.73 -30.46 -64.60
C MET A 1069 -36.37 -31.07 -64.98
N GLU A 1070 -35.47 -31.29 -64.01
CA GLU A 1070 -34.20 -31.97 -64.26
C GLU A 1070 -34.41 -33.42 -64.67
N THR A 1071 -35.27 -34.16 -63.96
CA THR A 1071 -35.61 -35.55 -64.33
C THR A 1071 -36.29 -35.66 -65.70
N THR A 1072 -37.03 -34.62 -66.11
CA THR A 1072 -37.68 -34.59 -67.44
C THR A 1072 -36.65 -34.54 -68.57
N LYS A 1073 -35.46 -33.94 -68.35
CA LYS A 1073 -34.40 -33.85 -69.36
C LYS A 1073 -33.79 -35.21 -69.74
N GLU A 1074 -33.97 -36.23 -68.89
CA GLU A 1074 -33.44 -37.58 -69.13
C GLU A 1074 -34.32 -38.39 -70.10
N LEU A 1075 -35.54 -37.93 -70.38
CA LEU A 1075 -36.48 -38.59 -71.28
C LEU A 1075 -36.12 -38.31 -72.75
N VAL A 1076 -36.29 -39.30 -73.63
CA VAL A 1076 -35.89 -39.21 -75.04
C VAL A 1076 -37.12 -39.27 -75.95
N GLU A 1077 -37.32 -38.23 -76.77
CA GLU A 1077 -38.51 -38.04 -77.62
C GLU A 1077 -38.89 -39.25 -78.49
N LYS A 1078 -37.90 -39.95 -79.04
CA LYS A 1078 -38.11 -41.07 -79.97
C LYS A 1078 -38.76 -42.30 -79.32
N ASP A 1079 -38.69 -42.40 -77.99
CA ASP A 1079 -39.16 -43.57 -77.23
C ASP A 1079 -40.66 -43.47 -76.93
N TYR A 1080 -41.28 -42.32 -77.21
CA TYR A 1080 -42.68 -42.03 -76.92
C TYR A 1080 -43.46 -41.63 -78.19
N THR A 1081 -44.78 -41.78 -78.13
CA THR A 1081 -45.67 -41.32 -79.21
C THR A 1081 -45.62 -39.80 -79.37
N PRO A 1082 -45.66 -39.27 -80.61
CA PRO A 1082 -45.59 -37.83 -80.86
C PRO A 1082 -46.65 -37.02 -80.10
N GLU A 1083 -47.85 -37.58 -79.93
CA GLU A 1083 -48.96 -36.94 -79.24
C GLU A 1083 -48.71 -36.78 -77.74
N SER A 1084 -48.19 -37.81 -77.06
CA SER A 1084 -47.88 -37.75 -75.63
C SER A 1084 -46.64 -36.90 -75.33
N TRP A 1085 -45.64 -36.93 -76.23
CA TRP A 1085 -44.43 -36.11 -76.10
C TRP A 1085 -44.72 -34.62 -76.24
N LYS A 1086 -45.64 -34.25 -77.13
CA LYS A 1086 -46.08 -32.86 -77.29
C LYS A 1086 -46.68 -32.30 -76.00
N VAL A 1087 -47.49 -33.09 -75.30
CA VAL A 1087 -48.09 -32.69 -74.01
C VAL A 1087 -47.02 -32.48 -72.94
N LEU A 1088 -45.99 -33.33 -72.88
CA LEU A 1088 -44.83 -33.13 -71.99
C LEU A 1088 -44.08 -31.84 -72.30
N LYS A 1089 -43.81 -31.58 -73.59
CA LYS A 1089 -43.09 -30.39 -74.02
C LYS A 1089 -43.83 -29.10 -73.67
N ASP A 1090 -45.14 -29.06 -73.90
CA ASP A 1090 -45.97 -27.90 -73.57
C ASP A 1090 -46.00 -27.65 -72.05
N ALA A 1091 -46.06 -28.71 -71.23
CA ALA A 1091 -46.00 -28.60 -69.77
C ALA A 1091 -44.62 -28.15 -69.24
N LEU A 1092 -43.53 -28.63 -69.86
CA LEU A 1092 -42.17 -28.22 -69.52
C LEU A 1092 -41.90 -26.75 -69.90
N ASP A 1093 -42.41 -26.30 -71.04
CA ASP A 1093 -42.31 -24.90 -71.46
C ASP A 1093 -43.06 -23.97 -70.50
N GLU A 1094 -44.20 -24.38 -69.97
CA GLU A 1094 -44.94 -23.62 -68.95
C GLU A 1094 -44.23 -23.62 -67.59
N ALA A 1095 -43.68 -24.77 -67.17
CA ALA A 1095 -42.85 -24.86 -65.97
C ALA A 1095 -41.61 -23.93 -66.05
N ASN A 1096 -40.95 -23.85 -67.21
CA ASN A 1096 -39.84 -22.92 -67.43
C ASN A 1096 -40.25 -21.45 -67.27
N LYS A 1097 -41.46 -21.06 -67.72
CA LYS A 1097 -41.98 -19.69 -67.51
C LYS A 1097 -42.24 -19.39 -66.04
N VAL A 1098 -42.81 -20.35 -65.30
CA VAL A 1098 -43.08 -20.20 -63.86
C VAL A 1098 -41.79 -20.12 -63.05
N VAL A 1099 -40.73 -20.83 -63.45
CA VAL A 1099 -39.40 -20.72 -62.81
C VAL A 1099 -38.76 -19.35 -63.10
N ALA A 1100 -38.90 -18.83 -64.31
CA ALA A 1100 -38.29 -17.56 -64.73
C ALA A 1100 -39.01 -16.30 -64.21
N ASP A 1101 -40.22 -16.43 -63.67
CA ASP A 1101 -40.99 -15.31 -63.13
C ASP A 1101 -40.81 -15.22 -61.60
N ASP A 1102 -40.21 -14.12 -61.13
CA ASP A 1102 -39.93 -13.85 -59.72
C ASP A 1102 -41.18 -13.45 -58.91
N LYS A 1103 -42.34 -13.30 -59.58
CA LYS A 1103 -43.62 -12.91 -58.96
C LYS A 1103 -44.66 -14.03 -58.91
N VAL A 1104 -44.27 -15.26 -59.24
CA VAL A 1104 -45.19 -16.41 -59.20
C VAL A 1104 -45.64 -16.72 -57.78
N THR A 1105 -46.91 -17.12 -57.64
CA THR A 1105 -47.43 -17.60 -56.36
C THR A 1105 -47.02 -19.05 -56.13
N GLN A 1106 -46.98 -19.49 -54.87
CA GLN A 1106 -46.75 -20.90 -54.55
C GLN A 1106 -47.78 -21.82 -55.23
N GLU A 1107 -49.01 -21.35 -55.42
CA GLU A 1107 -50.06 -22.09 -56.11
C GLU A 1107 -49.76 -22.27 -57.60
N GLN A 1108 -49.18 -21.27 -58.26
CA GLN A 1108 -48.71 -21.37 -59.65
C GLN A 1108 -47.50 -22.30 -59.79
N VAL A 1109 -46.56 -22.28 -58.83
CA VAL A 1109 -45.43 -23.22 -58.79
C VAL A 1109 -45.92 -24.65 -58.59
N ASN A 1110 -46.83 -24.88 -57.63
CA ASN A 1110 -47.41 -26.19 -57.38
C ASN A 1110 -48.20 -26.69 -58.60
N LYS A 1111 -48.95 -25.81 -59.27
CA LYS A 1111 -49.69 -26.17 -60.47
C LYS A 1111 -48.77 -26.56 -61.63
N ALA A 1112 -47.69 -25.81 -61.85
CA ALA A 1112 -46.70 -26.15 -62.89
C ALA A 1112 -46.00 -27.48 -62.60
N TYR A 1113 -45.75 -27.78 -61.32
CA TYR A 1113 -45.24 -29.08 -60.89
C TYR A 1113 -46.24 -30.20 -61.22
N ASP A 1114 -47.50 -30.04 -60.81
CA ASP A 1114 -48.54 -31.04 -61.02
C ASP A 1114 -48.82 -31.29 -62.51
N ASP A 1115 -48.84 -30.24 -63.33
CA ASP A 1115 -49.03 -30.34 -64.78
C ASP A 1115 -47.86 -31.07 -65.45
N LEU A 1116 -46.62 -30.78 -65.05
CA LEU A 1116 -45.43 -31.43 -65.57
C LEU A 1116 -45.33 -32.90 -65.13
N ASP A 1117 -45.55 -33.19 -63.85
CA ASP A 1117 -45.61 -34.56 -63.30
C ASP A 1117 -46.68 -35.41 -64.01
N LYS A 1118 -47.86 -34.81 -64.23
CA LYS A 1118 -48.95 -35.46 -64.95
C LYS A 1118 -48.60 -35.72 -66.42
N ALA A 1119 -47.89 -34.80 -67.07
CA ALA A 1119 -47.46 -34.98 -68.45
C ALA A 1119 -46.39 -36.07 -68.57
N ILE A 1120 -45.44 -36.17 -67.63
CA ILE A 1120 -44.47 -37.26 -67.53
C ILE A 1120 -45.18 -38.61 -67.35
N LYS A 1121 -46.14 -38.70 -66.42
CA LYS A 1121 -46.94 -39.92 -66.18
C LYS A 1121 -47.87 -40.27 -67.33
N GLY A 1122 -48.18 -39.31 -68.19
CA GLY A 1122 -49.05 -39.45 -69.37
C GLY A 1122 -48.32 -39.85 -70.65
N LEU A 1123 -47.01 -40.07 -70.60
CA LEU A 1123 -46.22 -40.55 -71.74
C LEU A 1123 -46.65 -41.95 -72.16
N ILE A 1124 -46.75 -42.16 -73.47
CA ILE A 1124 -47.12 -43.44 -74.07
C ILE A 1124 -45.98 -43.89 -74.97
N ASP A 1125 -45.41 -45.06 -74.68
CA ASP A 1125 -44.30 -45.63 -75.44
C ASP A 1125 -44.63 -45.75 -76.94
N ALA A 1126 -43.66 -45.44 -77.79
CA ALA A 1126 -43.79 -45.62 -79.23
C ALA A 1126 -43.94 -47.13 -79.56
N PRO A 1127 -44.81 -47.52 -80.52
CA PRO A 1127 -45.06 -48.92 -80.82
C PRO A 1127 -43.79 -49.63 -81.30
N ILE A 1128 -43.38 -50.67 -80.58
CA ILE A 1128 -42.25 -51.53 -80.95
C ILE A 1128 -42.54 -52.20 -82.29
N ALA A 1129 -41.70 -51.93 -83.29
CA ALA A 1129 -41.77 -52.63 -84.58
C ALA A 1129 -41.48 -54.12 -84.37
N ALA A 1130 -42.50 -54.97 -84.50
CA ALA A 1130 -42.34 -56.41 -84.45
C ALA A 1130 -41.54 -56.90 -85.67
N ASP A 1131 -40.47 -57.65 -85.40
CA ASP A 1131 -39.71 -58.41 -86.39
C ASP A 1131 -40.62 -59.51 -86.99
N LYS A 1132 -40.97 -59.35 -88.27
CA LYS A 1132 -41.85 -60.27 -89.03
C LYS A 1132 -41.06 -61.26 -89.90
N THR A 1133 -39.76 -61.40 -89.69
CA THR A 1133 -38.88 -62.25 -90.52
C THR A 1133 -39.32 -63.73 -90.49
N GLU A 1134 -39.84 -64.23 -89.36
CA GLU A 1134 -40.39 -65.59 -89.24
C GLU A 1134 -41.71 -65.77 -90.02
N LEU A 1135 -42.55 -64.71 -90.06
CA LEU A 1135 -43.88 -64.75 -90.69
C LEU A 1135 -43.79 -64.74 -92.22
N LEU A 1136 -42.81 -64.01 -92.76
CA LEU A 1136 -42.52 -63.98 -94.20
C LEU A 1136 -41.99 -65.34 -94.70
N LYS A 1137 -41.17 -66.04 -93.89
CA LYS A 1137 -40.71 -67.40 -94.21
C LYS A 1137 -41.85 -68.41 -94.33
N ILE A 1138 -42.86 -68.33 -93.44
CA ILE A 1138 -44.02 -69.23 -93.48
C ILE A 1138 -44.89 -68.95 -94.71
N MET A 1139 -45.12 -67.68 -95.07
CA MET A 1139 -45.94 -67.31 -96.23
C MET A 1139 -45.35 -67.74 -97.58
N GLU A 1140 -44.02 -67.87 -97.68
CA GLU A 1140 -43.35 -68.28 -98.93
C GLU A 1140 -43.40 -69.80 -99.15
N THR A 1141 -43.43 -70.60 -98.09
CA THR A 1141 -43.68 -72.06 -98.15
C THR A 1141 -45.13 -72.44 -98.50
N THR A 1142 -46.10 -71.54 -98.35
CA THR A 1142 -47.53 -71.84 -98.63
C THR A 1142 -47.94 -71.55 -100.07
N LYS A 1143 -47.02 -71.05 -100.92
CA LYS A 1143 -47.29 -70.69 -102.32
C LYS A 1143 -47.09 -71.80 -103.37
N GLU A 1144 -46.75 -73.02 -102.96
CA GLU A 1144 -46.49 -74.16 -103.87
C GLU A 1144 -47.52 -75.32 -103.81
N LEU A 1145 -48.69 -75.16 -103.19
CA LEU A 1145 -49.77 -76.16 -103.30
C LEU A 1145 -50.90 -75.66 -104.21
N VAL A 1146 -50.78 -76.01 -105.49
CA VAL A 1146 -51.74 -75.80 -106.58
C VAL A 1146 -52.85 -76.87 -106.56
N GLU A 1147 -54.04 -76.45 -106.99
CA GLU A 1147 -55.18 -77.21 -107.52
C GLU A 1147 -55.01 -78.74 -107.66
N LYS A 1148 -55.79 -79.50 -106.89
CA LYS A 1148 -56.86 -80.37 -107.43
C LYS A 1148 -57.63 -81.04 -106.29
N ASP A 1149 -58.93 -81.22 -106.55
CA ASP A 1149 -59.89 -82.03 -105.82
C ASP A 1149 -60.47 -81.39 -104.55
N TYR A 1150 -61.67 -80.83 -104.67
CA TYR A 1150 -62.94 -81.39 -104.17
C TYR A 1150 -64.10 -80.36 -104.34
N THR A 1151 -65.22 -80.82 -104.92
CA THR A 1151 -66.56 -80.17 -105.04
C THR A 1151 -67.58 -81.03 -104.28
N PRO A 1152 -68.78 -80.56 -103.89
CA PRO A 1152 -69.24 -79.22 -103.52
C PRO A 1152 -69.21 -78.96 -102.00
#